data_AF-A0A957PW61-F1
#
_entry.id   AF-A0A957PW61-F1
#
_cell.length_a   1.000
_cell.length_b   1.000
_cell.length_c   1.000
_cell.angle_alpha   90.00
_cell.angle_beta   90.00
_cell.angle_gamma   90.00
#
_symmetry.space_group_name_H-M   'P 1'
#
loop_
_entity.id
_entity.type
_entity.pdbx_description
1 polymer ?
#
loop_
_entity_poly.entity_id
_entity_poly.type
_entity_poly.pdbx_seq_one_letter_code
_entity_poly.pdbx_strand_id
1 'polypeptide(L)'
;MIVELYDHNRQRIHAPVMAPLRYSASAIGGPQAAMIQVYSDSRDVLRYVGHYVIIRNDSNVAVWWGKVEEVLLNVGKLQIGVSSREMRNRIKVLHTYMDGEGIPTPAETEFAEDARSVAVYGRFEERHSVGDASADQALAVRDQALLDIGLPKASLKLNRTGGSGAILRCVGLWDTLHQTYYENLIGRELFTASHTAEQVMGWALSSDGIGFADKRVQALPGTLDVFNEGDKFTISGSASNNGTKTVFNVAEGKPQDYTNNTIDFDPSDDLNDSANGLGFIRSGNFFLVSGSPLHSRWHLADEVGRGHIATDEAVTGAISAEAAGPFITIQQGQSLEVSESITTEIPGASVTMTAHGSKIAYAITITDSGGWLLGEAWAKLMRVGDGTDSVRIEFCANSGGNPGAVLDATTIPGSAILQQMAWVRFSMNHVVTVQSGQTYWIVISRTGANSHLSFYKIGLDEEVGHSGTLRLWTGTGWAIRGVPASMPFQLWGHRSVTNQITDILASEGQYFSAVSVRYASSIMRRQYRDGAVTAYDELEPLLTAGQRLLPRITPDWGVVVEPVPTGEPRWKIGADGELTNMFGQPVGQGVLPVGEWCAIDGIPDNISAIAPVSPFVIGRLEYNAERNELIDIQALDSTDIWAVGEVRQG
;
A
#
# COMPACT_ATOMS: atom_id res chain seq x y z
N MET A 1 -22.95 -30.31 -35.47
CA MET A 1 -22.53 -30.02 -34.08
C MET A 1 -23.55 -30.53 -33.08
N ILE A 2 -23.11 -30.98 -31.90
CA ILE A 2 -23.95 -31.52 -30.82
C ILE A 2 -23.90 -30.56 -29.62
N VAL A 3 -25.05 -30.29 -28.99
CA VAL A 3 -25.12 -29.54 -27.73
C VAL A 3 -25.51 -30.49 -26.61
N GLU A 4 -24.71 -30.49 -25.55
CA GLU A 4 -24.92 -31.29 -24.34
C GLU A 4 -25.27 -30.35 -23.18
N LEU A 5 -26.32 -30.68 -22.43
CA LEU A 5 -26.79 -29.91 -21.28
C LEU A 5 -26.60 -30.74 -20.01
N TYR A 6 -26.18 -30.08 -18.94
CA TYR A 6 -25.90 -30.70 -17.65
C TYR A 6 -26.57 -29.90 -16.53
N ASP A 7 -27.12 -30.58 -15.55
CA ASP A 7 -27.70 -29.93 -14.38
C ASP A 7 -26.64 -29.28 -13.48
N HIS A 8 -27.08 -28.66 -12.39
CA HIS A 8 -26.21 -28.00 -11.40
C HIS A 8 -25.20 -28.96 -10.75
N ASN A 9 -25.47 -30.27 -10.75
CA ASN A 9 -24.58 -31.32 -10.25
C ASN A 9 -23.67 -31.90 -11.36
N ARG A 10 -23.61 -31.24 -12.52
CA ARG A 10 -22.87 -31.67 -13.71
C ARG A 10 -23.27 -33.05 -14.21
N GLN A 11 -24.50 -33.48 -13.94
CA GLN A 11 -25.08 -34.68 -14.53
C GLN A 11 -25.70 -34.33 -15.87
N ARG A 12 -25.36 -35.09 -16.92
CA ARG A 12 -25.94 -34.88 -18.25
C ARG A 12 -27.44 -35.13 -18.17
N ILE A 13 -28.22 -34.18 -18.68
CA ILE A 13 -29.68 -34.30 -18.73
C ILE A 13 -30.16 -34.53 -20.17
N HIS A 14 -31.34 -35.14 -20.28
CA HIS A 14 -32.02 -35.22 -21.57
C HIS A 14 -32.58 -33.85 -21.93
N ALA A 15 -32.19 -33.34 -23.10
CA ALA A 15 -32.62 -32.04 -23.60
C ALA A 15 -33.23 -32.20 -25.01
N PRO A 16 -34.14 -31.30 -25.41
CA PRO A 16 -34.64 -31.23 -26.77
C PRO A 16 -33.52 -31.07 -27.81
N VAL A 17 -33.88 -31.21 -29.09
CA VAL A 17 -32.94 -30.91 -30.18
C VAL A 17 -32.47 -29.46 -30.05
N MET A 18 -31.16 -29.27 -30.12
CA MET A 18 -30.49 -27.98 -29.98
C MET A 18 -29.44 -27.82 -31.08
N ALA A 19 -29.26 -26.58 -31.55
CA ALA A 19 -28.21 -26.22 -32.49
C ALA A 19 -27.47 -24.97 -32.02
N PRO A 20 -26.13 -24.96 -32.01
CA PRO A 20 -25.39 -23.74 -31.76
C PRO A 20 -25.62 -22.76 -32.92
N LEU A 21 -25.81 -21.48 -32.61
CA LEU A 21 -25.91 -20.41 -33.61
C LEU A 21 -24.55 -19.74 -33.77
N ARG A 22 -23.95 -19.32 -32.65
CA ARG A 22 -22.63 -18.69 -32.59
C ARG A 22 -22.03 -18.81 -31.21
N TYR A 23 -20.72 -18.73 -31.12
CA TYR A 23 -20.01 -18.69 -29.85
C TYR A 23 -18.64 -18.04 -29.98
N SER A 24 -18.16 -17.47 -28.88
CA SER A 24 -16.87 -16.81 -28.79
C SER A 24 -16.01 -17.36 -27.64
N ALA A 25 -14.71 -17.17 -27.78
CA ALA A 25 -13.73 -17.42 -26.74
C ALA A 25 -12.73 -16.27 -26.66
N SER A 26 -12.12 -16.10 -25.48
CA SER A 26 -11.07 -15.14 -25.14
C SER A 26 -9.84 -15.87 -24.62
N ALA A 27 -8.66 -15.33 -24.88
CA ALA A 27 -7.39 -15.81 -24.33
C ALA A 27 -7.37 -15.77 -22.80
N ILE A 28 -8.15 -14.85 -22.21
CA ILE A 28 -8.43 -14.80 -20.78
C ILE A 28 -9.73 -15.54 -20.52
N GLY A 29 -9.63 -16.74 -19.95
CA GLY A 29 -10.77 -17.54 -19.51
C GLY A 29 -11.22 -18.62 -20.50
N GLY A 30 -10.89 -18.53 -21.78
CA GLY A 30 -11.37 -19.47 -22.79
C GLY A 30 -12.80 -19.12 -23.25
N PRO A 31 -13.78 -20.03 -23.20
CA PRO A 31 -15.15 -19.74 -23.61
C PRO A 31 -15.70 -18.46 -22.97
N GLN A 32 -16.38 -17.62 -23.75
CA GLN A 32 -16.88 -16.33 -23.29
C GLN A 32 -18.40 -16.22 -23.42
N ALA A 33 -18.94 -16.41 -24.63
CA ALA A 33 -20.38 -16.36 -24.85
C ALA A 33 -20.81 -17.39 -25.90
N ALA A 34 -22.05 -17.89 -25.80
CA ALA A 34 -22.67 -18.69 -26.84
C ALA A 34 -24.17 -18.41 -26.95
N MET A 35 -24.69 -18.55 -28.18
CA MET A 35 -26.11 -18.55 -28.47
C MET A 35 -26.51 -19.89 -29.07
N ILE A 36 -27.55 -20.51 -28.52
CA ILE A 36 -28.00 -21.84 -28.91
C ILE A 36 -29.50 -21.81 -29.15
N GLN A 37 -29.93 -22.32 -30.30
CA GLN A 37 -31.34 -22.55 -30.61
C GLN A 37 -31.80 -23.86 -29.97
N VAL A 38 -32.95 -23.84 -29.32
CA VAL A 38 -33.68 -25.00 -28.81
C VAL A 38 -34.96 -25.17 -29.63
N TYR A 39 -35.18 -26.36 -30.18
CA TYR A 39 -36.37 -26.67 -30.96
C TYR A 39 -37.45 -27.28 -30.06
N SER A 40 -37.93 -26.49 -29.11
CA SER A 40 -39.05 -26.84 -28.22
C SER A 40 -39.77 -25.57 -27.74
N ASP A 41 -41.09 -25.64 -27.68
CA ASP A 41 -41.98 -24.63 -27.10
C ASP A 41 -42.40 -24.94 -25.66
N SER A 42 -41.86 -26.03 -25.07
CA SER A 42 -42.13 -26.38 -23.67
C SER A 42 -41.61 -25.32 -22.72
N ARG A 43 -42.40 -24.98 -21.70
CA ARG A 43 -41.97 -24.07 -20.63
C ARG A 43 -40.85 -24.65 -19.76
N ASP A 44 -40.61 -25.96 -19.82
CA ASP A 44 -39.55 -26.59 -19.03
C ASP A 44 -38.15 -26.11 -19.43
N VAL A 45 -37.98 -25.61 -20.66
CA VAL A 45 -36.70 -25.03 -21.11
C VAL A 45 -36.30 -23.80 -20.28
N LEU A 46 -37.26 -23.09 -19.67
CA LEU A 46 -36.97 -21.94 -18.80
C LEU A 46 -36.20 -22.37 -17.54
N ARG A 47 -36.25 -23.64 -17.16
CA ARG A 47 -35.51 -24.19 -16.02
C ARG A 47 -34.02 -24.39 -16.32
N TYR A 48 -33.60 -24.24 -17.57
CA TYR A 48 -32.20 -24.43 -17.97
C TYR A 48 -31.29 -23.28 -17.55
N VAL A 49 -31.81 -22.14 -17.06
CA VAL A 49 -30.96 -21.11 -16.43
C VAL A 49 -30.11 -21.75 -15.33
N GLY A 50 -28.82 -21.45 -15.31
CA GLY A 50 -27.86 -22.03 -14.37
C GLY A 50 -27.32 -23.42 -14.74
N HIS A 51 -27.84 -24.08 -15.78
CA HIS A 51 -27.31 -25.37 -16.26
C HIS A 51 -26.00 -25.19 -17.02
N TYR A 52 -25.15 -26.21 -17.01
CA TYR A 52 -23.90 -26.21 -17.79
C TYR A 52 -24.14 -26.71 -19.21
N VAL A 53 -23.36 -26.20 -20.15
CA VAL A 53 -23.45 -26.54 -21.57
C VAL A 53 -22.07 -26.92 -22.09
N ILE A 54 -22.02 -27.93 -22.96
CA ILE A 54 -20.87 -28.24 -23.81
C ILE A 54 -21.34 -28.32 -25.27
N ILE A 55 -20.67 -27.60 -26.17
CA ILE A 55 -20.87 -27.70 -27.61
C ILE A 55 -19.73 -28.56 -28.16
N ARG A 56 -20.08 -29.58 -28.94
CA ARG A 56 -19.15 -30.47 -29.63
C ARG A 56 -19.29 -30.36 -31.14
N ASN A 57 -18.16 -30.37 -31.84
CA ASN A 57 -18.16 -30.41 -33.30
C ASN A 57 -18.48 -31.81 -33.82
N ASP A 58 -18.50 -31.98 -35.15
CA ASP A 58 -18.88 -33.26 -35.79
C ASP A 58 -17.83 -34.37 -35.55
N SER A 59 -16.62 -34.02 -35.13
CA SER A 59 -15.58 -34.95 -34.67
C SER A 59 -15.64 -35.25 -33.17
N ASN A 60 -16.73 -34.86 -32.49
CA ASN A 60 -16.95 -35.04 -31.05
C ASN A 60 -15.96 -34.27 -30.14
N VAL A 61 -15.22 -33.31 -30.69
CA VAL A 61 -14.32 -32.42 -29.94
C VAL A 61 -15.14 -31.34 -29.27
N ALA A 62 -14.93 -31.09 -27.97
CA ALA A 62 -15.54 -29.97 -27.28
C ALA A 62 -14.93 -28.66 -27.79
N VAL A 63 -15.78 -27.77 -28.31
CA VAL A 63 -15.37 -26.50 -28.93
C VAL A 63 -15.81 -25.28 -28.11
N TRP A 64 -16.78 -25.45 -27.21
CA TRP A 64 -17.22 -24.41 -26.29
C TRP A 64 -17.90 -25.02 -25.06
N TRP A 65 -17.76 -24.40 -23.89
CA TRP A 65 -18.39 -24.84 -22.64
C TRP A 65 -18.66 -23.65 -21.71
N GLY A 66 -19.70 -23.74 -20.90
CA GLY A 66 -20.09 -22.65 -19.99
C GLY A 66 -21.39 -22.94 -19.24
N LYS A 67 -22.11 -21.90 -18.86
CA LYS A 67 -23.44 -21.98 -18.23
C LYS A 67 -24.48 -21.17 -18.99
N VAL A 68 -25.74 -21.58 -18.90
CA VAL A 68 -26.88 -20.80 -19.39
C VAL A 68 -27.14 -19.63 -18.45
N GLU A 69 -27.02 -18.41 -18.95
CA GLU A 69 -27.30 -17.16 -18.22
C GLU A 69 -28.76 -16.70 -18.44
N GLU A 70 -29.27 -16.87 -19.66
CA GLU A 70 -30.61 -16.42 -20.05
C GLU A 70 -31.27 -17.41 -21.02
N VAL A 71 -32.57 -17.62 -20.84
CA VAL A 71 -33.43 -18.39 -21.75
C VAL A 71 -34.53 -17.48 -22.29
N LEU A 72 -34.68 -17.43 -23.62
CA LEU A 72 -35.74 -16.68 -24.31
C LEU A 72 -36.64 -17.66 -25.07
N LEU A 73 -37.79 -18.00 -24.49
CA LEU A 73 -38.79 -18.89 -25.08
C LEU A 73 -39.81 -18.08 -25.90
N ASN A 74 -39.98 -18.42 -27.18
CA ASN A 74 -40.99 -17.85 -28.05
C ASN A 74 -42.17 -18.82 -28.21
N VAL A 75 -43.38 -18.36 -27.91
CA VAL A 75 -44.63 -19.11 -28.10
C VAL A 75 -45.64 -18.21 -28.80
N GLY A 76 -45.80 -18.41 -30.11
CA GLY A 76 -46.62 -17.52 -30.93
C GLY A 76 -46.07 -16.10 -30.88
N LYS A 77 -46.90 -15.11 -30.54
CA LYS A 77 -46.49 -13.68 -30.44
C LYS A 77 -45.92 -13.30 -29.08
N LEU A 78 -45.70 -14.27 -28.19
CA LEU A 78 -45.21 -14.02 -26.85
C LEU A 78 -43.76 -14.51 -26.73
N GLN A 79 -42.89 -13.70 -26.12
CA GLN A 79 -41.56 -14.09 -25.71
C GLN A 79 -41.48 -14.03 -24.18
N ILE A 80 -41.12 -15.15 -23.57
CA ILE A 80 -40.91 -15.30 -22.14
C ILE A 80 -39.40 -15.43 -21.91
N GLY A 81 -38.82 -14.54 -21.14
CA GLY A 81 -37.41 -14.58 -20.76
C GLY A 81 -37.23 -14.98 -19.30
N VAL A 82 -36.18 -15.73 -18.97
CA VAL A 82 -35.68 -15.89 -17.60
C VAL A 82 -34.17 -15.67 -17.63
N SER A 83 -33.65 -14.76 -16.79
CA SER A 83 -32.24 -14.38 -16.79
C SER A 83 -31.67 -14.26 -15.38
N SER A 84 -30.46 -14.78 -15.17
CA SER A 84 -29.70 -14.60 -13.92
C SER A 84 -28.79 -13.37 -13.94
N ARG A 85 -28.71 -12.62 -15.05
CA ARG A 85 -27.75 -11.51 -15.20
C ARG A 85 -27.92 -10.40 -14.15
N GLU A 86 -29.16 -10.03 -13.87
CA GLU A 86 -29.50 -8.98 -12.88
C GLU A 86 -29.83 -9.55 -11.49
N MET A 87 -29.61 -10.85 -11.27
CA MET A 87 -29.87 -11.49 -9.99
C MET A 87 -28.78 -11.13 -8.99
N ARG A 88 -29.16 -10.86 -7.74
CA ARG A 88 -28.26 -10.69 -6.59
C ARG A 88 -28.88 -11.37 -5.37
N ASN A 89 -28.40 -12.55 -5.05
CA ASN A 89 -28.98 -13.41 -4.01
C ASN A 89 -28.20 -13.40 -2.70
N ARG A 90 -27.17 -12.56 -2.61
CA ARG A 90 -26.40 -12.28 -1.40
C ARG A 90 -26.07 -10.79 -1.36
N ILE A 91 -26.70 -10.03 -0.47
CA ILE A 91 -26.64 -8.55 -0.48
C ILE A 91 -26.17 -8.04 0.87
N LYS A 92 -25.24 -7.08 0.85
CA LYS A 92 -24.96 -6.19 1.99
C LYS A 92 -25.20 -4.74 1.57
N VAL A 93 -25.44 -3.89 2.57
CA VAL A 93 -25.69 -2.46 2.36
C VAL A 93 -24.57 -1.63 2.97
N LEU A 94 -24.04 -0.71 2.17
CA LEU A 94 -23.11 0.33 2.59
C LEU A 94 -23.90 1.60 2.89
N HIS A 95 -23.69 2.17 4.08
CA HIS A 95 -24.37 3.38 4.52
C HIS A 95 -23.43 4.28 5.29
N THR A 96 -23.83 5.53 5.48
CA THR A 96 -23.19 6.49 6.37
C THR A 96 -24.22 6.86 7.42
N TYR A 97 -23.79 7.02 8.67
CA TYR A 97 -24.63 7.56 9.73
C TYR A 97 -23.89 8.69 10.45
N MET A 98 -24.63 9.60 11.08
CA MET A 98 -24.04 10.62 11.96
C MET A 98 -23.80 10.01 13.34
N ASP A 99 -22.55 10.01 13.79
CA ASP A 99 -22.23 9.57 15.15
C ASP A 99 -22.69 10.59 16.22
N GLY A 100 -22.41 10.29 17.50
CA GLY A 100 -22.79 11.15 18.62
C GLY A 100 -22.13 12.54 18.61
N GLU A 101 -21.08 12.73 17.80
CA GLU A 101 -20.35 13.99 17.62
C GLU A 101 -20.77 14.72 16.33
N GLY A 102 -21.72 14.15 15.57
CA GLY A 102 -22.19 14.69 14.30
C GLY A 102 -21.22 14.47 13.14
N ILE A 103 -20.29 13.51 13.27
CA ILE A 103 -19.33 13.15 12.23
C ILE A 103 -19.94 12.05 11.35
N PRO A 104 -19.96 12.23 10.01
CA PRO A 104 -20.39 11.18 9.09
C PRO A 104 -19.44 9.98 9.17
N THR A 105 -19.95 8.84 9.63
CA THR A 105 -19.19 7.61 9.81
C THR A 105 -19.70 6.54 8.84
N PRO A 106 -18.83 5.94 8.01
CA PRO A 106 -19.22 4.84 7.12
C PRO A 106 -19.45 3.55 7.93
N ALA A 107 -20.47 2.79 7.53
CA ALA A 107 -20.74 1.47 8.07
C ALA A 107 -21.34 0.54 7.01
N GLU A 108 -21.28 -0.76 7.28
CA GLU A 108 -21.87 -1.79 6.44
C GLU A 108 -22.69 -2.78 7.25
N THR A 109 -23.70 -3.36 6.61
CA THR A 109 -24.43 -4.49 7.18
C THR A 109 -23.72 -5.80 6.85
N GLU A 110 -23.97 -6.83 7.66
CA GLU A 110 -23.63 -8.20 7.28
C GLU A 110 -24.41 -8.63 6.02
N PHE A 111 -23.83 -9.54 5.25
CA PHE A 111 -24.52 -10.14 4.11
C PHE A 111 -25.80 -10.87 4.56
N ALA A 112 -26.91 -10.62 3.89
CA ALA A 112 -28.08 -11.51 3.90
C ALA A 112 -28.14 -12.29 2.59
N GLU A 113 -28.67 -13.51 2.63
CA GLU A 113 -28.75 -14.37 1.45
C GLU A 113 -30.07 -15.15 1.37
N ASP A 114 -30.51 -15.41 0.14
CA ASP A 114 -31.49 -16.45 -0.14
C ASP A 114 -30.73 -17.78 -0.34
N ALA A 115 -30.62 -18.55 0.74
CA ALA A 115 -29.87 -19.81 0.76
C ALA A 115 -30.33 -20.81 -0.32
N ARG A 116 -31.62 -20.81 -0.69
CA ARG A 116 -32.13 -21.70 -1.74
C ARG A 116 -31.69 -21.21 -3.12
N SER A 117 -31.76 -19.91 -3.37
CA SER A 117 -31.27 -19.30 -4.61
C SER A 117 -29.77 -19.53 -4.76
N VAL A 118 -28.98 -19.33 -3.70
CA VAL A 118 -27.54 -19.57 -3.67
C VAL A 118 -27.22 -21.05 -3.95
N ALA A 119 -27.94 -21.99 -3.33
CA ALA A 119 -27.71 -23.42 -3.56
C ALA A 119 -27.98 -23.86 -5.01
N VAL A 120 -28.92 -23.21 -5.71
CA VAL A 120 -29.27 -23.56 -7.10
C VAL A 120 -28.35 -22.86 -8.09
N TYR A 121 -28.22 -21.54 -7.98
CA TYR A 121 -27.58 -20.73 -9.02
C TYR A 121 -26.13 -20.38 -8.68
N GLY A 122 -25.71 -20.48 -7.42
CA GLY A 122 -24.47 -19.94 -6.89
C GLY A 122 -24.65 -18.55 -6.29
N ARG A 123 -23.56 -17.99 -5.74
CA ARG A 123 -23.52 -16.66 -5.11
C ARG A 123 -23.47 -15.57 -6.17
N PHE A 124 -24.40 -14.61 -6.06
CA PHE A 124 -24.43 -13.36 -6.81
C PHE A 124 -24.50 -12.22 -5.81
N GLU A 125 -23.35 -11.61 -5.57
CA GLU A 125 -23.13 -10.66 -4.50
C GLU A 125 -23.33 -9.21 -4.93
N GLU A 126 -23.94 -8.41 -4.07
CA GLU A 126 -24.12 -6.96 -4.28
C GLU A 126 -23.71 -6.20 -3.02
N ARG A 127 -22.90 -5.15 -3.19
CA ARG A 127 -22.61 -4.14 -2.18
C ARG A 127 -23.44 -2.89 -2.49
N HIS A 128 -24.66 -2.84 -1.95
CA HIS A 128 -25.63 -1.80 -2.30
C HIS A 128 -25.42 -0.54 -1.46
N SER A 129 -25.13 0.60 -2.07
CA SER A 129 -24.88 1.86 -1.35
C SER A 129 -26.17 2.70 -1.24
N VAL A 130 -26.54 3.13 -0.04
CA VAL A 130 -27.79 3.88 0.22
C VAL A 130 -27.59 5.31 0.75
N GLY A 131 -26.33 5.73 0.99
CA GLY A 131 -26.03 7.05 1.54
C GLY A 131 -26.32 7.15 3.03
N ASP A 132 -26.96 8.24 3.47
CA ASP A 132 -27.33 8.45 4.88
C ASP A 132 -28.51 7.55 5.28
N ALA A 133 -28.27 6.67 6.24
CA ALA A 133 -29.29 5.77 6.78
C ALA A 133 -28.95 5.37 8.22
N SER A 134 -29.94 4.99 9.02
CA SER A 134 -29.68 4.26 10.27
C SER A 134 -29.35 2.80 9.99
N ALA A 135 -28.76 2.10 10.96
CA ALA A 135 -28.49 0.67 10.86
C ALA A 135 -29.76 -0.15 10.55
N ASP A 136 -30.89 0.17 11.20
CA ASP A 136 -32.18 -0.50 10.97
C ASP A 136 -32.72 -0.22 9.56
N GLN A 137 -32.57 1.01 9.05
CA GLN A 137 -32.95 1.35 7.68
C GLN A 137 -32.09 0.60 6.66
N ALA A 138 -30.78 0.51 6.90
CA ALA A 138 -29.86 -0.24 6.04
C ALA A 138 -30.22 -1.74 5.99
N LEU A 139 -30.59 -2.34 7.13
CA LEU A 139 -31.07 -3.73 7.19
C LEU A 139 -32.38 -3.91 6.42
N ALA A 140 -33.35 -3.00 6.58
CA ALA A 140 -34.61 -3.06 5.84
C ALA A 140 -34.43 -2.94 4.32
N VAL A 141 -33.55 -2.04 3.86
CA VAL A 141 -33.22 -1.90 2.43
C VAL A 141 -32.54 -3.16 1.90
N ARG A 142 -31.59 -3.74 2.66
CA ARG A 142 -30.93 -4.99 2.30
C ARG A 142 -31.93 -6.11 2.07
N ASP A 143 -32.85 -6.30 3.03
CA ASP A 143 -33.81 -7.40 3.00
C ASP A 143 -34.86 -7.21 1.87
N GLN A 144 -35.30 -5.97 1.63
CA GLN A 144 -36.19 -5.66 0.50
C GLN A 144 -35.50 -5.88 -0.85
N ALA A 145 -34.25 -5.41 -1.01
CA ALA A 145 -33.48 -5.66 -2.23
C ALA A 145 -33.33 -7.17 -2.49
N LEU A 146 -33.07 -7.97 -1.44
CA LEU A 146 -32.95 -9.41 -1.58
C LEU A 146 -34.26 -10.06 -2.06
N LEU A 147 -35.43 -9.58 -1.62
CA LEU A 147 -36.73 -10.03 -2.12
C LEU A 147 -36.96 -9.65 -3.59
N ASP A 148 -36.50 -8.46 -3.99
CA ASP A 148 -36.74 -7.91 -5.33
C ASP A 148 -35.85 -8.54 -6.42
N ILE A 149 -34.59 -8.85 -6.08
CA ILE A 149 -33.59 -9.31 -7.06
C ILE A 149 -32.86 -10.61 -6.69
N GLY A 150 -33.29 -11.30 -5.62
CA GLY A 150 -32.68 -12.55 -5.15
C GLY A 150 -32.90 -13.78 -6.04
N LEU A 151 -33.78 -13.71 -7.04
CA LEU A 151 -34.10 -14.80 -7.96
C LEU A 151 -33.89 -14.37 -9.43
N PRO A 152 -33.70 -15.32 -10.37
CA PRO A 152 -33.62 -14.99 -11.78
C PRO A 152 -34.85 -14.22 -12.25
N LYS A 153 -34.64 -13.11 -12.96
CA LYS A 153 -35.72 -12.24 -13.40
C LYS A 153 -36.45 -12.83 -14.60
N ALA A 154 -37.75 -13.02 -14.44
CA ALA A 154 -38.64 -13.36 -15.55
C ALA A 154 -39.06 -12.08 -16.30
N SER A 155 -39.13 -12.15 -17.63
CA SER A 155 -39.61 -11.06 -18.47
C SER A 155 -40.63 -11.56 -19.49
N LEU A 156 -41.51 -10.65 -19.92
CA LEU A 156 -42.54 -10.92 -20.91
C LEU A 156 -42.51 -9.85 -21.99
N LYS A 157 -42.36 -10.24 -23.25
CA LYS A 157 -42.33 -9.33 -24.39
C LYS A 157 -43.29 -9.80 -25.48
N LEU A 158 -43.90 -8.84 -26.18
CA LEU A 158 -44.70 -9.11 -27.38
C LEU A 158 -43.79 -9.13 -28.60
N ASN A 159 -43.72 -10.26 -29.28
CA ASN A 159 -43.01 -10.43 -30.54
C ASN A 159 -43.98 -10.35 -31.72
N ARG A 160 -43.90 -9.27 -32.52
CA ARG A 160 -44.89 -8.97 -33.58
C ARG A 160 -44.87 -9.96 -34.74
N THR A 161 -43.71 -10.54 -35.04
CA THR A 161 -43.51 -11.51 -36.13
C THR A 161 -43.91 -12.94 -35.75
N GLY A 162 -44.10 -13.21 -34.45
CA GLY A 162 -44.35 -14.55 -33.93
C GLY A 162 -43.11 -15.46 -34.01
N GLY A 163 -43.10 -16.54 -33.23
CA GLY A 163 -42.03 -17.53 -33.24
C GLY A 163 -42.37 -18.78 -32.41
N SER A 164 -41.61 -19.84 -32.62
CA SER A 164 -41.65 -21.07 -31.83
C SER A 164 -40.21 -21.50 -31.53
N GLY A 165 -39.97 -22.09 -30.36
CA GLY A 165 -38.64 -22.49 -29.90
C GLY A 165 -38.06 -21.55 -28.85
N ALA A 166 -36.86 -21.87 -28.35
CA ALA A 166 -36.15 -21.05 -27.36
C ALA A 166 -34.73 -20.70 -27.83
N ILE A 167 -34.18 -19.61 -27.29
CA ILE A 167 -32.75 -19.27 -27.39
C ILE A 167 -32.14 -19.36 -26.00
N LEU A 168 -31.05 -20.11 -25.87
CA LEU A 168 -30.17 -20.06 -24.71
C LEU A 168 -29.05 -19.06 -25.01
N ARG A 169 -28.84 -18.13 -24.09
CA ARG A 169 -27.64 -17.28 -24.03
C ARG A 169 -26.78 -17.79 -22.90
N CYS A 170 -25.58 -18.17 -23.25
CA CYS A 170 -24.65 -18.82 -22.34
C CYS A 170 -23.43 -17.94 -22.12
N VAL A 171 -22.81 -18.09 -20.96
CA VAL A 171 -21.65 -17.35 -20.50
C VAL A 171 -20.54 -18.32 -20.11
N GLY A 172 -19.29 -17.92 -20.36
CA GLY A 172 -18.10 -18.62 -19.90
C GLY A 172 -17.97 -18.62 -18.39
N LEU A 173 -17.33 -19.65 -17.83
CA LEU A 173 -17.17 -19.72 -16.37
C LEU A 173 -16.20 -18.68 -15.82
N TRP A 174 -15.26 -18.19 -16.62
CA TRP A 174 -14.33 -17.15 -16.17
C TRP A 174 -15.07 -15.84 -15.82
N ASP A 175 -16.03 -15.43 -16.66
CA ASP A 175 -16.83 -14.21 -16.45
C ASP A 175 -17.72 -14.29 -15.20
N THR A 176 -17.95 -15.48 -14.64
CA THR A 176 -18.70 -15.63 -13.38
C THR A 176 -17.95 -15.10 -12.16
N LEU A 177 -16.65 -14.84 -12.26
CA LEU A 177 -15.86 -14.23 -11.19
C LEU A 177 -16.26 -12.77 -10.89
N HIS A 178 -17.06 -12.14 -11.76
CA HIS A 178 -17.70 -10.85 -11.45
C HIS A 178 -18.88 -10.98 -10.46
N GLN A 179 -19.34 -12.19 -10.17
CA GLN A 179 -20.52 -12.43 -9.33
C GLN A 179 -20.20 -12.40 -7.84
N THR A 180 -18.93 -12.44 -7.44
CA THR A 180 -18.50 -12.47 -6.03
C THR A 180 -17.39 -11.47 -5.77
N TYR A 181 -17.32 -10.97 -4.54
CA TYR A 181 -16.24 -10.13 -4.04
C TYR A 181 -15.16 -10.99 -3.38
N TYR A 182 -13.90 -10.59 -3.49
CA TYR A 182 -12.80 -11.30 -2.83
C TYR A 182 -12.29 -10.53 -1.62
N GLU A 183 -12.39 -11.14 -0.45
CA GLU A 183 -11.88 -10.61 0.80
C GLU A 183 -10.75 -11.49 1.35
N ASN A 184 -9.71 -10.83 1.85
CA ASN A 184 -8.66 -11.46 2.63
C ASN A 184 -8.21 -10.47 3.71
N LEU A 185 -8.72 -10.65 4.92
CA LEU A 185 -8.42 -9.72 6.02
C LEU A 185 -7.04 -9.92 6.67
N ILE A 186 -6.31 -10.96 6.26
CA ILE A 186 -5.00 -11.32 6.83
C ILE A 186 -3.89 -10.46 6.20
N GLY A 187 -2.83 -10.18 6.95
CA GLY A 187 -1.62 -9.53 6.47
C GLY A 187 -1.65 -8.02 6.61
N ARG A 188 -2.28 -7.51 7.65
CA ARG A 188 -2.32 -6.06 7.92
C ARG A 188 -2.36 -5.81 9.43
N GLU A 189 -1.41 -5.02 9.93
CA GLU A 189 -1.40 -4.50 11.28
C GLU A 189 -1.03 -3.01 11.21
N LEU A 190 -1.85 -2.12 11.80
CA LEU A 190 -1.64 -0.68 11.65
C LEU A 190 -2.07 0.12 12.87
N PHE A 191 -1.41 1.26 13.04
CA PHE A 191 -1.84 2.36 13.91
C PHE A 191 -1.57 3.67 13.15
N THR A 192 -2.61 4.31 12.64
CA THR A 192 -2.51 5.43 11.68
C THR A 192 -2.93 6.78 12.23
N ALA A 193 -2.88 6.97 13.55
CA ALA A 193 -3.23 8.24 14.17
C ALA A 193 -2.40 9.42 13.61
N SER A 194 -2.97 10.62 13.74
CA SER A 194 -2.24 11.86 13.50
C SER A 194 -1.02 11.92 14.42
N HIS A 195 0.06 12.53 13.95
CA HIS A 195 1.20 12.74 14.84
C HIS A 195 0.93 14.04 15.61
N THR A 196 1.09 14.00 16.93
CA THR A 196 0.90 15.13 17.85
C THR A 196 2.22 15.55 18.50
N ALA A 197 3.26 14.73 18.38
CA ALA A 197 4.61 14.99 18.89
C ALA A 197 5.71 14.46 17.95
N GLU A 198 6.95 14.86 18.21
CA GLU A 198 8.15 14.41 17.51
C GLU A 198 9.22 13.92 18.48
N GLN A 199 9.91 12.84 18.12
CA GLN A 199 11.08 12.35 18.85
C GLN A 199 12.33 12.48 17.99
N VAL A 200 13.36 13.15 18.52
CA VAL A 200 14.68 13.23 17.88
C VAL A 200 15.35 11.85 17.82
N MET A 201 15.92 11.52 16.67
CA MET A 201 16.67 10.29 16.42
C MET A 201 18.08 10.60 15.88
N GLY A 202 19.09 10.16 16.64
CA GLY A 202 20.47 10.20 16.20
C GLY A 202 21.14 11.58 16.26
N TRP A 203 20.74 12.42 17.21
CA TRP A 203 21.37 13.71 17.50
C TRP A 203 22.47 13.55 18.55
N ALA A 204 23.63 14.18 18.32
CA ALA A 204 24.66 14.39 19.33
C ALA A 204 25.51 15.61 18.98
N LEU A 205 25.91 16.37 20.01
CA LEU A 205 26.81 17.51 19.93
C LEU A 205 28.05 17.21 20.77
N SER A 206 29.24 17.34 20.19
CA SER A 206 30.49 17.39 20.95
C SER A 206 31.16 18.74 20.70
N SER A 207 31.43 19.49 21.77
CA SER A 207 31.99 20.84 21.67
C SER A 207 32.72 21.20 22.95
N ASP A 208 33.73 22.06 22.84
CA ASP A 208 34.37 22.76 23.95
C ASP A 208 33.57 24.01 24.39
N GLY A 209 32.61 24.46 23.59
CA GLY A 209 31.68 25.55 23.90
C GLY A 209 30.45 25.14 24.71
N ILE A 210 30.48 23.99 25.39
CA ILE A 210 29.39 23.56 26.29
C ILE A 210 29.77 23.90 27.73
N GLY A 211 28.92 24.69 28.38
CA GLY A 211 29.05 25.08 29.78
C GLY A 211 27.80 24.82 30.58
N PHE A 212 27.94 25.01 31.89
CA PHE A 212 26.93 24.68 32.87
C PHE A 212 26.84 25.81 33.89
N ALA A 213 25.67 26.45 34.00
CA ALA A 213 25.41 27.49 35.00
C ALA A 213 23.90 27.67 35.16
N ASP A 214 23.48 28.10 36.35
CA ASP A 214 22.08 28.46 36.64
C ASP A 214 21.04 27.39 36.29
N LYS A 215 21.36 26.10 36.55
CA LYS A 215 20.55 24.92 36.13
C LYS A 215 20.31 24.80 34.62
N ARG A 216 21.13 25.44 33.80
CA ARG A 216 21.07 25.34 32.35
C ARG A 216 22.32 24.68 31.79
N VAL A 217 22.11 23.87 30.75
CA VAL A 217 23.17 23.45 29.84
C VAL A 217 23.23 24.46 28.72
N GLN A 218 24.39 25.05 28.50
CA GLN A 218 24.58 26.15 27.56
C GLN A 218 25.54 25.70 26.49
N ALA A 219 25.22 25.96 25.22
CA ALA A 219 26.03 25.47 24.11
C ALA A 219 26.18 26.52 23.02
N LEU A 220 27.44 26.73 22.63
CA LEU A 220 27.84 27.30 21.36
C LEU A 220 28.52 26.16 20.56
N PRO A 221 27.94 25.68 19.44
CA PRO A 221 26.85 26.26 18.67
C PRO A 221 25.44 25.96 19.23
N GLY A 222 24.46 26.80 18.90
CA GLY A 222 23.07 26.61 19.34
C GLY A 222 22.26 25.72 18.41
N THR A 223 22.20 24.45 18.77
CA THR A 223 21.32 23.43 18.17
C THR A 223 20.50 22.69 19.23
N LEU A 224 20.20 23.37 20.35
CA LEU A 224 19.50 22.81 21.51
C LEU A 224 17.97 22.90 21.37
N ASP A 225 17.46 23.69 20.43
CA ASP A 225 16.03 23.84 20.12
C ASP A 225 15.39 22.60 19.47
N VAL A 226 16.18 21.54 19.27
CA VAL A 226 15.69 20.23 18.85
C VAL A 226 14.89 19.51 19.93
N PHE A 227 15.14 19.81 21.21
CA PHE A 227 14.54 19.11 22.33
C PHE A 227 13.23 19.73 22.78
N ASN A 228 12.26 18.87 23.10
CA ASN A 228 11.01 19.24 23.74
C ASN A 228 11.11 19.09 25.27
N GLU A 229 10.15 19.66 25.99
CA GLU A 229 10.00 19.41 27.43
C GLU A 229 9.87 17.91 27.72
N GLY A 230 10.57 17.43 28.75
CA GLY A 230 10.60 16.01 29.14
C GLY A 230 11.53 15.13 28.31
N ASP A 231 12.12 15.63 27.21
CA ASP A 231 13.15 14.90 26.48
C ASP A 231 14.39 14.67 27.36
N LYS A 232 15.13 13.61 27.05
CA LYS A 232 16.33 13.21 27.81
C LYS A 232 17.56 13.14 26.93
N PHE A 233 18.70 13.49 27.51
CA PHE A 233 20.02 13.35 26.87
C PHE A 233 21.07 12.96 27.90
N THR A 234 22.19 12.44 27.44
CA THR A 234 23.34 12.05 28.28
C THR A 234 24.50 13.00 28.04
N ILE A 235 25.07 13.52 29.12
CA ILE A 235 26.32 14.28 29.13
C ILE A 235 27.48 13.33 29.45
N SER A 236 28.57 13.46 28.70
CA SER A 236 29.86 12.82 28.97
C SER A 236 31.00 13.78 28.67
N GLY A 237 32.15 13.59 29.31
CA GLY A 237 33.34 14.44 29.12
C GLY A 237 33.38 15.71 29.98
N SER A 238 32.34 15.98 30.77
CA SER A 238 32.34 17.05 31.77
C SER A 238 33.06 16.62 33.05
N ALA A 239 33.60 17.56 33.82
CA ALA A 239 34.23 17.29 35.11
C ALA A 239 33.20 16.91 36.19
N SER A 240 32.04 17.57 36.22
CA SER A 240 31.09 17.50 37.34
C SER A 240 29.64 17.19 36.95
N ASN A 241 29.31 17.24 35.65
CA ASN A 241 27.93 17.24 35.17
C ASN A 241 27.56 16.03 34.30
N ASN A 242 28.42 15.00 34.26
CA ASN A 242 28.14 13.75 33.52
C ASN A 242 26.84 13.06 33.99
N GLY A 243 26.22 12.32 33.09
CA GLY A 243 25.01 11.54 33.36
C GLY A 243 23.81 11.99 32.53
N THR A 244 22.64 11.42 32.82
CA THR A 244 21.39 11.77 32.13
C THR A 244 20.83 13.06 32.68
N LYS A 245 20.34 13.91 31.76
CA LYS A 245 19.57 15.13 32.06
C LYS A 245 18.20 15.06 31.39
N THR A 246 17.22 15.73 32.01
CA THR A 246 15.84 15.85 31.54
C THR A 246 15.53 17.32 31.28
N VAL A 247 15.07 17.62 30.08
CA VAL A 247 14.70 18.99 29.67
C VAL A 247 13.50 19.45 30.48
N PHE A 248 13.64 20.59 31.15
CA PHE A 248 12.58 21.21 31.95
C PHE A 248 11.82 22.28 31.16
N ASN A 249 12.54 23.12 30.42
CA ASN A 249 11.97 24.11 29.51
C ASN A 249 12.69 24.02 28.16
N VAL A 250 11.98 24.35 27.08
CA VAL A 250 12.57 24.43 25.73
C VAL A 250 13.76 25.39 25.68
N ALA A 251 14.66 25.18 24.72
CA ALA A 251 15.87 25.99 24.59
C ALA A 251 15.55 27.49 24.43
N GLU A 252 16.30 28.32 25.14
CA GLU A 252 16.16 29.76 25.12
C GLU A 252 17.24 30.41 24.25
N GLY A 253 16.83 31.46 23.54
CA GLY A 253 17.66 32.29 22.69
C GLY A 253 18.09 31.63 21.37
N LYS A 254 18.90 32.36 20.63
CA LYS A 254 19.53 31.92 19.38
C LYS A 254 21.01 32.29 19.44
N PRO A 255 21.90 31.53 18.77
CA PRO A 255 23.28 31.93 18.62
C PRO A 255 23.36 33.32 18.00
N GLN A 256 24.06 34.22 18.67
CA GLN A 256 24.31 35.56 18.16
C GLN A 256 25.77 35.92 18.36
N ASP A 257 26.30 36.64 17.38
CA ASP A 257 27.63 37.24 17.39
C ASP A 257 27.52 38.74 17.16
N TYR A 258 28.39 39.48 17.84
CA TYR A 258 28.53 40.92 17.68
C TYR A 258 30.01 41.27 17.63
N THR A 259 30.43 41.93 16.54
CA THR A 259 31.82 42.35 16.36
C THR A 259 31.89 43.87 16.23
N ASN A 260 32.65 44.51 17.12
CA ASN A 260 32.86 45.96 17.06
C ASN A 260 34.21 46.35 17.67
N ASN A 261 34.68 47.56 17.39
CA ASN A 261 35.89 48.15 17.97
C ASN A 261 35.62 49.18 19.06
N THR A 262 34.36 49.33 19.46
CA THR A 262 33.87 50.25 20.49
C THR A 262 33.76 49.61 21.88
N ILE A 263 34.18 48.36 22.01
CA ILE A 263 34.11 47.59 23.26
C ILE A 263 35.37 47.89 24.09
N ASP A 264 35.17 48.30 25.35
CA ASP A 264 36.21 48.47 26.36
C ASP A 264 35.91 47.60 27.60
N PHE A 265 36.94 47.41 28.41
CA PHE A 265 36.89 46.62 29.64
C PHE A 265 37.31 47.50 30.80
N ASP A 266 36.42 47.63 31.77
CA ASP A 266 36.68 48.34 33.01
C ASP A 266 37.08 47.33 34.11
N PRO A 267 38.05 47.65 34.97
CA PRO A 267 38.51 46.72 36.01
C PRO A 267 37.40 46.22 36.91
N SER A 268 37.58 45.03 37.49
CA SER A 268 36.60 44.25 38.28
C SER A 268 35.83 43.30 37.37
N ASP A 269 34.76 43.76 36.73
CA ASP A 269 33.77 42.88 36.12
C ASP A 269 33.08 43.47 34.88
N ASP A 270 33.44 44.69 34.45
CA ASP A 270 32.64 45.44 33.48
C ASP A 270 33.17 45.33 32.03
N LEU A 271 32.25 45.05 31.10
CA LEU A 271 32.41 45.29 29.67
C LEU A 271 31.48 46.43 29.25
N ASN A 272 32.02 47.46 28.60
CA ASN A 272 31.22 48.55 28.03
C ASN A 272 31.23 48.50 26.50
N ASP A 273 30.16 49.03 25.89
CA ASP A 273 30.08 49.27 24.46
C ASP A 273 29.34 50.58 24.17
N SER A 274 30.08 51.58 23.70
CA SER A 274 29.51 52.87 23.29
C SER A 274 28.52 52.77 22.12
N ALA A 275 28.59 51.71 21.31
CA ALA A 275 27.67 51.46 20.20
C ALA A 275 26.36 50.75 20.60
N ASN A 276 26.21 50.38 21.88
CA ASN A 276 25.01 49.76 22.45
C ASN A 276 24.57 48.44 21.76
N GLY A 277 25.51 47.61 21.34
CA GLY A 277 25.26 46.33 20.67
C GLY A 277 25.18 45.10 21.57
N LEU A 278 25.33 45.25 22.89
CA LEU A 278 25.40 44.14 23.86
C LEU A 278 24.05 43.59 24.32
N GLY A 279 22.94 44.19 23.86
CA GLY A 279 21.59 43.88 24.35
C GLY A 279 21.07 42.47 24.05
N PHE A 280 21.84 41.63 23.35
CA PHE A 280 21.49 40.22 23.12
C PHE A 280 22.00 39.27 24.21
N ILE A 281 22.94 39.72 25.06
CA ILE A 281 23.50 38.91 26.14
C ILE A 281 22.45 38.75 27.23
N ARG A 282 22.27 37.50 27.66
CA ARG A 282 21.38 37.13 28.76
C ARG A 282 22.19 36.87 30.02
N SER A 283 21.72 37.42 31.14
CA SER A 283 22.23 37.11 32.49
C SER A 283 22.14 35.60 32.76
N GLY A 284 23.03 35.09 33.61
CA GLY A 284 23.15 33.68 33.94
C GLY A 284 23.71 32.80 32.81
N ASN A 285 24.11 33.39 31.67
CA ASN A 285 24.62 32.65 30.52
C ASN A 285 26.06 33.03 30.16
N PHE A 286 26.84 32.02 29.77
CA PHE A 286 28.19 32.17 29.27
C PHE A 286 28.19 32.85 27.90
N PHE A 287 29.17 33.73 27.70
CA PHE A 287 29.49 34.31 26.41
C PHE A 287 30.99 34.26 26.15
N LEU A 288 31.38 34.11 24.89
CA LEU A 288 32.77 34.05 24.47
C LEU A 288 33.20 35.42 23.96
N VAL A 289 34.26 35.95 24.53
CA VAL A 289 34.98 37.12 24.00
C VAL A 289 36.17 36.62 23.19
N SER A 290 36.36 37.19 22.00
CA SER A 290 37.51 36.92 21.13
C SER A 290 38.03 38.21 20.51
N GLY A 291 39.35 38.29 20.28
CA GLY A 291 39.99 39.48 19.69
C GLY A 291 40.47 40.53 20.69
N SER A 292 40.13 40.39 21.97
CA SER A 292 40.71 41.18 23.06
C SER A 292 42.11 40.66 23.44
N PRO A 293 43.14 41.52 23.59
CA PRO A 293 44.47 41.13 24.06
C PRO A 293 44.50 40.51 25.46
N LEU A 294 43.61 40.92 26.37
CA LEU A 294 43.62 40.46 27.77
C LEU A 294 42.44 39.57 28.14
N HIS A 295 41.31 39.67 27.43
CA HIS A 295 40.03 39.09 27.87
C HIS A 295 39.41 38.10 26.88
N SER A 296 40.19 37.57 25.92
CA SER A 296 39.74 36.51 25.01
C SER A 296 39.54 35.18 25.75
N ARG A 297 38.36 35.00 26.36
CA ARG A 297 37.95 33.82 27.11
C ARG A 297 36.42 33.77 27.26
N TRP A 298 35.93 32.71 27.89
CA TRP A 298 34.55 32.62 28.36
C TRP A 298 34.33 33.48 29.59
N HIS A 299 33.21 34.21 29.61
CA HIS A 299 32.74 35.02 30.73
C HIS A 299 31.30 34.63 31.06
N LEU A 300 30.90 34.71 32.32
CA LEU A 300 29.52 34.47 32.76
C LEU A 300 28.86 35.82 33.00
N ALA A 301 27.75 36.10 32.33
CA ALA A 301 27.02 37.36 32.52
C ALA A 301 26.25 37.35 33.84
N ASP A 302 26.43 38.38 34.66
CA ASP A 302 25.66 38.61 35.89
C ASP A 302 24.62 39.72 35.66
N GLU A 303 25.06 40.92 35.28
CA GLU A 303 24.18 42.02 34.88
C GLU A 303 24.30 42.31 33.37
N VAL A 304 23.19 42.65 32.73
CA VAL A 304 23.14 42.86 31.28
C VAL A 304 22.39 44.13 30.89
N GLY A 305 22.94 44.83 29.91
CA GLY A 305 22.39 46.05 29.31
C GLY A 305 22.82 46.21 27.85
N ARG A 306 22.29 47.23 27.19
CA ARG A 306 22.59 47.45 25.76
C ARG A 306 24.04 47.89 25.51
N GLY A 307 24.63 48.64 26.42
CA GLY A 307 26.00 49.14 26.31
C GLY A 307 26.90 48.76 27.48
N HIS A 308 26.45 47.83 28.33
CA HIS A 308 27.16 47.43 29.54
C HIS A 308 26.79 45.99 29.92
N ILE A 309 27.78 45.21 30.35
CA ILE A 309 27.63 43.87 30.93
C ILE A 309 28.55 43.81 32.16
N ALA A 310 28.03 43.32 33.28
CA ALA A 310 28.86 42.89 34.41
C ALA A 310 29.05 41.37 34.37
N THR A 311 30.27 40.90 34.65
CA THR A 311 30.66 39.49 34.63
C THR A 311 30.81 38.91 36.02
N ASP A 312 30.50 37.63 36.19
CA ASP A 312 30.73 36.95 37.45
C ASP A 312 32.25 36.71 37.64
N GLU A 313 32.89 37.58 38.42
CA GLU A 313 34.32 37.52 38.75
C GLU A 313 34.68 36.21 39.46
N ALA A 314 33.79 35.70 40.33
CA ALA A 314 34.06 34.50 41.12
C ALA A 314 34.10 33.24 40.24
N VAL A 315 33.34 33.23 39.15
CA VAL A 315 33.31 32.12 38.19
C VAL A 315 34.34 32.30 37.09
N THR A 316 34.39 33.47 36.44
CA THR A 316 35.18 33.67 35.20
C THR A 316 36.43 34.53 35.36
N GLY A 317 36.71 35.00 36.59
CA GLY A 317 37.89 35.76 36.96
C GLY A 317 37.76 37.25 36.66
N ALA A 318 38.58 38.06 37.34
CA ALA A 318 38.54 39.51 37.23
C ALA A 318 38.87 40.02 35.81
N ILE A 319 38.28 41.17 35.48
CA ILE A 319 38.57 41.97 34.31
C ILE A 319 39.62 43.03 34.65
N SER A 320 40.55 43.25 33.71
CA SER A 320 41.56 44.30 33.77
C SER A 320 41.20 45.44 32.83
N ALA A 321 41.69 46.65 33.11
CA ALA A 321 41.45 47.79 32.22
C ALA A 321 42.00 47.53 30.81
N GLU A 322 41.15 47.71 29.79
CA GLU A 322 41.52 47.67 28.38
C GLU A 322 40.65 48.66 27.60
N ALA A 323 41.27 49.65 26.96
CA ALA A 323 40.56 50.66 26.21
C ALA A 323 40.00 50.12 24.88
N ALA A 324 38.91 50.71 24.40
CA ALA A 324 38.36 50.43 23.08
C ALA A 324 39.37 50.67 21.94
N GLY A 325 39.23 49.93 20.84
CA GLY A 325 40.08 50.05 19.66
C GLY A 325 40.26 48.75 18.87
N PRO A 326 40.54 47.59 19.50
CA PRO A 326 40.58 46.29 18.82
C PRO A 326 39.17 45.86 18.36
N PHE A 327 39.07 45.17 17.23
CA PHE A 327 37.82 44.49 16.87
C PHE A 327 37.63 43.28 17.78
N ILE A 328 36.65 43.37 18.67
CA ILE A 328 36.27 42.32 19.61
C ILE A 328 34.99 41.68 19.12
N THR A 329 34.98 40.36 19.08
CA THR A 329 33.80 39.54 18.80
C THR A 329 33.27 38.95 20.09
N ILE A 330 32.00 39.20 20.38
CA ILE A 330 31.26 38.62 21.50
C ILE A 330 30.23 37.64 20.94
N GLN A 331 30.20 36.42 21.45
CA GLN A 331 29.27 35.38 21.02
C GLN A 331 28.53 34.77 22.21
N GLN A 332 27.22 34.55 22.09
CA GLN A 332 26.45 33.81 23.07
C GLN A 332 25.62 32.73 22.38
N GLY A 333 25.65 31.51 22.94
CA GLY A 333 24.97 30.33 22.44
C GLY A 333 23.53 30.18 22.93
N GLN A 334 22.95 28.99 22.80
CA GLN A 334 21.65 28.67 23.39
C GLN A 334 21.81 28.13 24.81
N SER A 335 20.74 28.19 25.59
CA SER A 335 20.69 27.55 26.90
C SER A 335 19.42 26.74 27.10
N LEU A 336 19.58 25.55 27.65
CA LEU A 336 18.52 24.57 27.86
C LEU A 336 18.42 24.26 29.35
N GLU A 337 17.26 24.56 29.93
CA GLU A 337 17.01 24.29 31.34
C GLU A 337 16.78 22.81 31.59
N VAL A 338 17.37 22.28 32.66
CA VAL A 338 17.23 20.87 33.04
C VAL A 338 16.68 20.70 34.45
N SER A 339 16.03 19.57 34.68
CA SER A 339 15.41 19.25 35.97
C SER A 339 16.45 18.93 37.06
N GLU A 340 17.56 18.32 36.66
CA GLU A 340 18.62 17.91 37.58
C GLU A 340 19.46 19.10 38.03
N SER A 341 19.99 19.04 39.26
CA SER A 341 20.99 20.00 39.70
C SER A 341 22.23 19.96 38.80
N ILE A 342 22.81 21.14 38.59
CA ILE A 342 24.03 21.36 37.83
C ILE A 342 25.07 22.03 38.73
N THR A 343 26.32 21.62 38.60
CA THR A 343 27.47 22.33 39.17
C THR A 343 28.02 23.28 38.12
N THR A 344 28.25 24.55 38.48
CA THR A 344 28.80 25.54 37.55
C THR A 344 30.14 25.08 37.00
N GLU A 345 30.26 25.05 35.67
CA GLU A 345 31.46 24.60 34.95
C GLU A 345 31.58 25.44 33.67
N ILE A 346 32.71 26.14 33.55
CA ILE A 346 33.02 27.04 32.44
C ILE A 346 33.27 26.20 31.17
N PRO A 347 32.76 26.62 29.99
CA PRO A 347 33.13 25.96 28.74
C PRO A 347 34.65 25.91 28.51
N GLY A 348 35.13 24.83 27.91
CA GLY A 348 36.55 24.64 27.56
C GLY A 348 37.00 23.18 27.51
N ALA A 349 36.28 22.27 28.18
CA ALA A 349 36.48 20.82 28.03
C ALA A 349 35.64 20.29 26.86
N SER A 350 36.15 19.28 26.14
CA SER A 350 35.37 18.59 25.10
C SER A 350 34.25 17.77 25.73
N VAL A 351 33.06 18.35 25.82
CA VAL A 351 31.85 17.72 26.36
C VAL A 351 31.00 17.19 25.22
N THR A 352 30.41 16.02 25.42
CA THR A 352 29.47 15.40 24.48
C THR A 352 28.08 15.29 25.10
N MET A 353 27.09 15.88 24.42
CA MET A 353 25.66 15.68 24.65
C MET A 353 25.11 14.70 23.62
N THR A 354 24.49 13.60 24.05
CA THR A 354 23.84 12.63 23.17
C THR A 354 22.37 12.49 23.53
N ALA A 355 21.47 12.75 22.58
CA ALA A 355 20.04 12.56 22.80
C ALA A 355 19.72 11.08 23.09
N HIS A 356 18.80 10.82 24.03
CA HIS A 356 18.21 9.49 24.15
C HIS A 356 17.36 9.26 22.90
N GLY A 357 17.56 8.13 22.22
CA GLY A 357 16.92 7.87 20.93
C GLY A 357 17.88 7.80 19.75
N SER A 358 19.17 7.48 19.97
CA SER A 358 20.06 7.09 18.84
C SER A 358 19.53 5.87 18.07
N LYS A 359 18.73 5.04 18.75
CA LYS A 359 17.75 4.13 18.16
C LYS A 359 16.42 4.28 18.88
N ILE A 360 15.32 4.12 18.16
CA ILE A 360 13.96 4.19 18.70
C ILE A 360 13.29 2.85 18.43
N ALA A 361 12.63 2.29 19.43
CA ALA A 361 11.96 1.01 19.32
C ALA A 361 10.50 1.09 19.79
N TYR A 362 9.60 0.46 19.05
CA TYR A 362 8.18 0.38 19.42
C TYR A 362 7.69 -1.06 19.39
N ALA A 363 7.06 -1.48 20.49
CA ALA A 363 6.48 -2.82 20.61
C ALA A 363 5.12 -2.90 19.91
N ILE A 364 4.90 -3.98 19.17
CA ILE A 364 3.66 -4.25 18.43
C ILE A 364 3.26 -5.68 18.73
N THR A 365 2.06 -5.86 19.28
CA THR A 365 1.46 -7.18 19.43
C THR A 365 0.52 -7.40 18.26
N ILE A 366 0.75 -8.46 17.51
CA ILE A 366 -0.02 -8.75 16.30
C ILE A 366 -1.40 -9.25 16.69
N THR A 367 -2.42 -8.55 16.23
CA THR A 367 -3.83 -8.86 16.52
C THR A 367 -4.48 -9.65 15.39
N ASP A 368 -3.98 -9.48 14.16
CA ASP A 368 -4.47 -10.19 12.99
C ASP A 368 -4.37 -11.71 13.15
N SER A 369 -5.44 -12.42 12.77
CA SER A 369 -5.52 -13.87 12.91
C SER A 369 -4.86 -14.55 11.71
N GLY A 370 -3.85 -15.37 11.97
CA GLY A 370 -3.13 -16.13 10.94
C GLY A 370 -1.67 -15.69 10.75
N GLY A 371 -0.86 -16.59 10.19
CA GLY A 371 0.54 -16.32 9.91
C GLY A 371 0.73 -15.70 8.53
N TRP A 372 1.52 -14.64 8.43
CA TRP A 372 1.77 -13.95 7.16
C TRP A 372 3.19 -13.42 7.01
N LEU A 373 3.67 -13.32 5.77
CA LEU A 373 5.05 -12.95 5.48
C LEU A 373 5.19 -11.43 5.46
N LEU A 374 6.03 -10.86 6.32
CA LEU A 374 6.26 -9.42 6.37
C LEU A 374 6.89 -8.92 5.06
N GLY A 375 6.22 -7.99 4.37
CA GLY A 375 6.71 -7.43 3.11
C GLY A 375 6.96 -5.93 3.15
N GLU A 376 6.23 -5.18 3.97
CA GLU A 376 6.44 -3.74 4.12
C GLU A 376 6.27 -3.31 5.57
N ALA A 377 7.09 -2.35 5.98
CA ALA A 377 6.92 -1.60 7.21
C ALA A 377 6.89 -0.10 6.89
N TRP A 378 6.05 0.65 7.58
CA TRP A 378 5.90 2.09 7.41
C TRP A 378 6.01 2.79 8.75
N ALA A 379 6.69 3.94 8.74
CA ALA A 379 6.81 4.82 9.89
C ALA A 379 6.76 6.29 9.42
N LYS A 380 6.33 7.19 10.29
CA LYS A 380 6.39 8.64 10.02
C LYS A 380 7.77 9.18 10.38
N LEU A 381 8.48 9.69 9.39
CA LEU A 381 9.85 10.18 9.53
C LEU A 381 10.05 11.51 8.81
N MET A 382 10.99 12.30 9.30
CA MET A 382 11.58 13.42 8.56
C MET A 382 13.09 13.49 8.79
N ARG A 383 13.82 14.06 7.83
CA ARG A 383 15.23 14.42 7.99
C ARG A 383 15.38 15.88 8.41
N VAL A 384 16.41 16.16 9.18
CA VAL A 384 16.90 17.50 9.50
C VAL A 384 18.32 17.61 8.94
N GLY A 385 18.61 18.72 8.25
CA GLY A 385 19.86 18.89 7.51
C GLY A 385 19.93 18.05 6.23
N ASP A 386 21.14 17.66 5.84
CA ASP A 386 21.41 17.08 4.52
C ASP A 386 21.10 15.57 4.43
N GLY A 387 21.07 14.86 5.56
CA GLY A 387 20.71 13.44 5.62
C GLY A 387 21.56 12.57 4.69
N THR A 388 22.88 12.61 4.86
CA THR A 388 23.85 11.92 3.98
C THR A 388 23.98 10.42 4.23
N ASP A 389 23.51 9.93 5.37
CA ASP A 389 23.44 8.51 5.72
C ASP A 389 22.05 7.92 5.44
N SER A 390 21.89 6.64 5.71
CA SER A 390 20.61 5.95 5.56
C SER A 390 19.89 5.83 6.91
N VAL A 391 18.57 5.66 6.84
CA VAL A 391 17.76 5.17 7.97
C VAL A 391 17.56 3.68 7.81
N ARG A 392 17.81 2.93 8.88
CA ARG A 392 17.61 1.49 8.97
C ARG A 392 16.39 1.19 9.84
N ILE A 393 15.51 0.33 9.34
CA ILE A 393 14.45 -0.29 10.12
C ILE A 393 14.82 -1.76 10.37
N GLU A 394 14.56 -2.23 11.59
CA GLU A 394 14.70 -3.62 11.99
C GLU A 394 13.36 -4.10 12.54
N PHE A 395 13.00 -5.31 12.17
CA PHE A 395 11.91 -6.04 12.79
C PHE A 395 12.52 -7.10 13.69
N CYS A 396 12.31 -6.98 15.00
CA CYS A 396 12.99 -7.81 16.00
C CYS A 396 11.99 -8.66 16.79
N ALA A 397 12.44 -9.82 17.25
CA ALA A 397 11.71 -10.62 18.24
C ALA A 397 11.63 -9.88 19.58
N ASN A 398 10.61 -10.18 20.38
CA ASN A 398 10.55 -9.71 21.77
C ASN A 398 11.51 -10.49 22.67
N SER A 399 12.27 -9.77 23.50
CA SER A 399 13.17 -10.33 24.51
C SER A 399 12.92 -9.66 25.86
N GLY A 400 11.98 -10.19 26.64
CA GLY A 400 11.67 -9.68 27.99
C GLY A 400 11.17 -8.23 28.00
N GLY A 401 10.37 -7.82 27.01
CA GLY A 401 9.85 -6.46 26.92
C GLY A 401 10.86 -5.45 26.35
N ASN A 402 11.88 -5.94 25.64
CA ASN A 402 12.83 -5.16 24.86
C ASN A 402 13.03 -5.78 23.45
N PRO A 403 13.55 -5.01 22.48
CA PRO A 403 14.00 -5.58 21.21
C PRO A 403 15.07 -6.66 21.41
N GLY A 404 14.83 -7.84 20.84
CA GLY A 404 15.71 -9.01 20.85
C GLY A 404 16.43 -9.21 19.52
N ALA A 405 16.50 -10.47 19.08
CA ALA A 405 17.14 -10.83 17.80
C ALA A 405 16.44 -10.15 16.61
N VAL A 406 17.24 -9.63 15.68
CA VAL A 406 16.76 -9.06 14.41
C VAL A 406 16.27 -10.20 13.52
N LEU A 407 15.03 -10.12 13.09
CA LEU A 407 14.38 -11.11 12.23
C LEU A 407 14.42 -10.67 10.76
N ASP A 408 14.27 -9.37 10.50
CA ASP A 408 14.40 -8.75 9.19
C ASP A 408 14.87 -7.29 9.34
N ALA A 409 15.52 -6.74 8.31
CA ALA A 409 15.94 -5.35 8.30
C ALA A 409 16.16 -4.83 6.88
N THR A 410 15.95 -3.53 6.70
CA THR A 410 16.20 -2.83 5.42
C THR A 410 16.59 -1.39 5.68
N THR A 411 17.11 -0.72 4.65
CA THR A 411 17.60 0.66 4.74
C THR A 411 17.03 1.54 3.63
N ILE A 412 16.78 2.81 3.94
CA ILE A 412 16.40 3.84 2.98
C ILE A 412 17.44 4.96 3.02
N PRO A 413 17.92 5.46 1.86
CA PRO A 413 18.80 6.62 1.82
C PRO A 413 18.14 7.83 2.47
N GLY A 414 18.86 8.57 3.32
CA GLY A 414 18.34 9.78 3.96
C GLY A 414 17.85 10.81 2.95
N SER A 415 18.45 10.87 1.76
CA SER A 415 18.00 11.72 0.65
C SER A 415 16.60 11.41 0.11
N ALA A 416 16.08 10.20 0.35
CA ALA A 416 14.72 9.81 -0.01
C ALA A 416 13.69 10.19 1.07
N ILE A 417 14.14 10.66 2.24
CA ILE A 417 13.28 11.12 3.34
C ILE A 417 13.11 12.63 3.22
N LEU A 418 11.85 13.09 3.33
CA LEU A 418 11.53 14.50 3.21
C LEU A 418 11.99 15.30 4.45
N GLN A 419 12.18 16.61 4.29
CA GLN A 419 12.38 17.55 5.40
C GLN A 419 11.06 17.95 6.09
N GLN A 420 9.99 17.20 5.83
CA GLN A 420 8.67 17.33 6.47
C GLN A 420 8.22 15.95 6.92
N MET A 421 7.47 15.89 8.03
CA MET A 421 6.98 14.64 8.58
C MET A 421 6.06 13.92 7.59
N ALA A 422 6.46 12.75 7.13
CA ALA A 422 5.73 11.98 6.14
C ALA A 422 5.87 10.47 6.36
N TRP A 423 4.93 9.70 5.79
CA TRP A 423 5.02 8.25 5.76
C TRP A 423 6.19 7.81 4.86
N VAL A 424 7.09 7.00 5.43
CA VAL A 424 8.22 6.40 4.72
C VAL A 424 8.03 4.89 4.66
N ARG A 425 8.11 4.32 3.45
CA ARG A 425 7.94 2.89 3.16
C ARG A 425 9.27 2.15 3.16
N PHE A 426 9.39 1.15 4.01
CA PHE A 426 10.49 0.21 4.03
C PHE A 426 10.07 -1.12 3.40
N SER A 427 10.75 -1.52 2.31
CA SER A 427 10.55 -2.84 1.68
C SER A 427 11.37 -3.90 2.40
N MET A 428 10.66 -4.82 3.06
CA MET A 428 11.25 -5.92 3.84
C MET A 428 11.64 -7.09 2.93
N ASN A 429 12.46 -8.02 3.43
CA ASN A 429 13.09 -9.07 2.61
C ASN A 429 12.25 -10.35 2.49
N HIS A 430 11.02 -10.36 3.01
CA HIS A 430 10.12 -11.53 2.97
C HIS A 430 10.72 -12.76 3.69
N VAL A 431 11.44 -12.56 4.80
CA VAL A 431 12.08 -13.66 5.56
C VAL A 431 11.39 -13.99 6.90
N VAL A 432 10.38 -13.19 7.30
CA VAL A 432 9.71 -13.34 8.60
C VAL A 432 8.23 -13.61 8.41
N THR A 433 7.77 -14.76 8.89
CA THR A 433 6.34 -15.01 9.07
C THR A 433 5.89 -14.49 10.43
N VAL A 434 5.15 -13.40 10.41
CA VAL A 434 4.51 -12.78 11.56
C VAL A 434 3.37 -13.66 12.05
N GLN A 435 3.24 -13.81 13.37
CA GLN A 435 2.24 -14.68 14.00
C GLN A 435 1.32 -13.89 14.95
N SER A 436 0.04 -14.24 14.93
CA SER A 436 -0.98 -13.69 15.83
C SER A 436 -0.61 -13.89 17.30
N GLY A 437 -0.92 -12.90 18.14
CA GLY A 437 -0.69 -12.91 19.59
C GLY A 437 0.77 -12.70 20.01
N GLN A 438 1.71 -12.64 19.06
CA GLN A 438 3.12 -12.41 19.37
C GLN A 438 3.47 -10.93 19.36
N THR A 439 4.35 -10.53 20.28
CA THR A 439 4.94 -9.20 20.29
C THR A 439 6.23 -9.17 19.49
N TYR A 440 6.32 -8.22 18.57
CA TYR A 440 7.52 -7.86 17.82
C TYR A 440 7.91 -6.41 18.09
N TRP A 441 9.11 -6.03 17.67
CA TRP A 441 9.61 -4.67 17.80
C TRP A 441 9.98 -4.11 16.45
N ILE A 442 9.50 -2.90 16.15
CA ILE A 442 10.10 -2.08 15.10
C ILE A 442 11.20 -1.26 15.76
N VAL A 443 12.43 -1.39 15.28
CA VAL A 443 13.56 -0.55 15.69
C VAL A 443 14.02 0.31 14.52
N ILE A 444 14.05 1.62 14.71
CA ILE A 444 14.48 2.59 13.71
C ILE A 444 15.78 3.24 14.21
N SER A 445 16.76 3.35 13.33
CA SER A 445 18.06 3.93 13.63
C SER A 445 18.66 4.57 12.39
N ARG A 446 19.58 5.51 12.58
CA ARG A 446 20.45 5.98 11.50
C ARG A 446 21.65 5.05 11.32
N THR A 447 22.20 4.96 10.11
CA THR A 447 23.38 4.13 9.83
C THR A 447 24.70 4.85 10.09
N GLY A 448 24.72 6.19 10.06
CA GLY A 448 25.89 7.00 10.35
C GLY A 448 26.06 7.33 11.83
N ALA A 449 27.13 8.04 12.16
CA ALA A 449 27.36 8.56 13.51
C ALA A 449 26.34 9.66 13.85
N ASN A 450 25.99 9.80 15.14
CA ASN A 450 25.12 10.87 15.60
C ASN A 450 25.67 12.25 15.22
N SER A 451 24.79 13.20 14.91
CA SER A 451 25.19 14.54 14.49
C SER A 451 24.13 15.56 14.88
N HIS A 452 24.57 16.73 15.35
CA HIS A 452 23.71 17.84 15.69
C HIS A 452 23.26 18.68 14.48
N LEU A 453 23.88 18.45 13.31
CA LEU A 453 23.56 19.15 12.05
C LEU A 453 22.72 18.31 11.09
N SER A 454 22.87 16.98 11.14
CA SER A 454 22.16 16.06 10.26
C SER A 454 21.66 14.86 11.05
N PHE A 455 20.37 14.82 11.30
CA PHE A 455 19.69 13.80 12.11
C PHE A 455 18.25 13.61 11.62
N TYR A 456 17.48 12.76 12.29
CA TYR A 456 16.10 12.46 11.89
C TYR A 456 15.15 12.70 13.05
N LYS A 457 13.87 12.85 12.74
CA LYS A 457 12.80 12.84 13.73
C LYS A 457 11.75 11.81 13.36
N ILE A 458 11.14 11.21 14.38
CA ILE A 458 10.04 10.25 14.26
C ILE A 458 8.77 10.91 14.75
N GLY A 459 7.68 10.78 13.98
CA GLY A 459 6.37 11.24 14.41
C GLY A 459 5.80 10.31 15.47
N LEU A 460 5.27 10.89 16.54
CA LEU A 460 4.64 10.20 17.66
C LEU A 460 3.23 10.76 17.90
N ASP A 461 2.44 10.00 18.63
CA ASP A 461 1.13 10.40 19.12
C ASP A 461 1.06 10.29 20.65
N GLU A 462 0.86 11.42 21.33
CA GLU A 462 0.71 11.55 22.77
C GLU A 462 -0.76 11.56 23.24
N GLU A 463 -1.72 11.68 22.32
CA GLU A 463 -3.15 11.82 22.63
C GLU A 463 -3.93 10.50 22.49
N VAL A 464 -3.60 9.67 21.47
CA VAL A 464 -4.24 8.36 21.25
C VAL A 464 -3.22 7.23 21.46
N GLY A 465 -3.45 6.44 22.50
CA GLY A 465 -2.56 5.34 22.86
C GLY A 465 -2.88 4.04 22.14
N HIS A 466 -2.05 3.61 21.19
CA HIS A 466 -1.89 2.18 20.93
C HIS A 466 -1.18 1.54 22.13
N SER A 467 -1.50 0.28 22.47
CA SER A 467 -1.02 -0.38 23.70
C SER A 467 0.47 -0.75 23.70
N GLY A 468 1.18 -0.44 22.62
CA GLY A 468 2.61 -0.68 22.46
C GLY A 468 3.48 0.18 23.36
N THR A 469 4.68 -0.30 23.66
CA THR A 469 5.68 0.42 24.46
C THR A 469 6.74 1.05 23.58
N LEU A 470 6.99 2.36 23.76
CA LEU A 470 8.08 3.09 23.11
C LEU A 470 9.34 3.08 23.99
N ARG A 471 10.48 2.70 23.41
CA ARG A 471 11.80 2.68 24.06
C ARG A 471 12.83 3.45 23.25
N LEU A 472 13.72 4.14 23.96
CA LEU A 472 14.82 4.92 23.42
C LEU A 472 16.15 4.28 23.81
N TRP A 473 17.06 4.13 22.85
CA TRP A 473 18.41 3.65 23.13
C TRP A 473 19.27 4.79 23.69
N THR A 474 19.86 4.57 24.87
CA THR A 474 20.69 5.56 25.59
C THR A 474 22.17 5.50 25.21
N GLY A 475 22.56 4.52 24.38
CA GLY A 475 23.97 4.17 24.12
C GLY A 475 24.39 2.90 24.85
N THR A 476 23.80 2.62 26.02
CA THR A 476 24.13 1.47 26.87
C THR A 476 22.96 0.53 27.14
N GLY A 477 21.72 1.02 27.01
CA GLY A 477 20.51 0.23 27.24
C GLY A 477 19.25 0.88 26.66
N TRP A 478 18.14 0.15 26.74
CA TRP A 478 16.82 0.64 26.36
C TRP A 478 16.12 1.29 27.56
N ALA A 479 15.78 2.56 27.45
CA ALA A 479 14.98 3.29 28.44
C ALA A 479 13.57 3.56 27.90
N ILE A 480 12.61 3.73 28.81
CA ILE A 480 11.25 4.19 28.45
C ILE A 480 11.32 5.71 28.19
N ARG A 481 10.59 6.19 27.18
CA ARG A 481 10.46 7.64 26.93
C ARG A 481 9.78 8.32 28.13
N GLY A 482 10.26 9.52 28.50
CA GLY A 482 9.75 10.25 29.68
C GLY A 482 8.24 10.55 29.58
N VAL A 483 7.83 11.09 28.43
CA VAL A 483 6.42 11.29 28.09
C VAL A 483 5.91 10.06 27.32
N PRO A 484 4.87 9.36 27.80
CA PRO A 484 4.28 8.23 27.08
C PRO A 484 3.77 8.65 25.70
N ALA A 485 4.06 7.84 24.68
CA ALA A 485 3.59 8.09 23.33
C ALA A 485 3.51 6.79 22.52
N SER A 486 2.62 6.78 21.54
CA SER A 486 2.53 5.73 20.53
C SER A 486 3.23 6.15 19.25
N MET A 487 3.81 5.19 18.52
CA MET A 487 4.40 5.45 17.22
C MET A 487 3.42 5.02 16.13
N PRO A 488 2.92 5.93 15.26
CA PRO A 488 2.19 5.53 14.08
C PRO A 488 3.00 4.60 13.19
N PHE A 489 2.42 3.44 12.84
CA PHE A 489 3.07 2.41 12.03
C PHE A 489 2.07 1.74 11.08
N GLN A 490 2.59 1.10 10.03
CA GLN A 490 1.83 0.11 9.26
C GLN A 490 2.73 -1.06 8.88
N LEU A 491 2.24 -2.27 9.05
CA LEU A 491 2.88 -3.49 8.60
C LEU A 491 1.97 -4.18 7.59
N TRP A 492 2.53 -4.54 6.44
CA TRP A 492 1.80 -5.21 5.37
C TRP A 492 2.41 -6.57 5.04
N GLY A 493 1.56 -7.58 5.06
CA GLY A 493 1.87 -8.95 4.70
C GLY A 493 1.82 -9.12 3.20
N HIS A 494 2.84 -9.79 2.66
CA HIS A 494 2.97 -10.09 1.25
C HIS A 494 2.78 -11.58 0.97
N ARG A 495 2.30 -11.85 -0.24
CA ARG A 495 2.15 -13.20 -0.79
C ARG A 495 2.47 -13.19 -2.27
N SER A 496 3.04 -14.28 -2.78
CA SER A 496 3.39 -14.38 -4.19
C SER A 496 2.15 -14.28 -5.07
N VAL A 497 2.25 -13.56 -6.18
CA VAL A 497 1.14 -13.31 -7.13
C VAL A 497 0.39 -14.60 -7.52
N THR A 498 1.11 -15.68 -7.83
CA THR A 498 0.50 -16.96 -8.26
C THR A 498 -0.23 -17.69 -7.14
N ASN A 499 0.21 -17.52 -5.89
CA ASN A 499 -0.53 -18.04 -4.73
C ASN A 499 -1.78 -17.21 -4.46
N GLN A 500 -1.73 -15.88 -4.61
CA GLN A 500 -2.93 -15.03 -4.53
C GLN A 500 -3.95 -15.41 -5.61
N ILE A 501 -3.51 -15.63 -6.86
CA ILE A 501 -4.38 -16.13 -7.93
C ILE A 501 -5.01 -17.46 -7.55
N THR A 502 -4.22 -18.38 -6.97
CA THR A 502 -4.72 -19.69 -6.52
C THR A 502 -5.78 -19.53 -5.43
N ASP A 503 -5.53 -18.68 -4.44
CA ASP A 503 -6.47 -18.44 -3.33
C ASP A 503 -7.79 -17.85 -3.83
N ILE A 504 -7.74 -16.83 -4.70
CA ILE A 504 -8.95 -16.20 -5.28
C ILE A 504 -9.75 -17.21 -6.11
N LEU A 505 -9.09 -17.97 -6.99
CA LEU A 505 -9.78 -18.96 -7.82
C LEU A 505 -10.36 -20.11 -6.99
N ALA A 506 -9.70 -20.48 -5.89
CA ALA A 506 -10.18 -21.53 -5.00
C ALA A 506 -11.37 -21.07 -4.13
N SER A 507 -11.39 -19.81 -3.69
CA SER A 507 -12.48 -19.29 -2.85
C SER A 507 -13.68 -18.80 -3.67
N GLU A 508 -13.44 -18.10 -4.77
CA GLU A 508 -14.49 -17.42 -5.56
C GLU A 508 -14.85 -18.13 -6.86
N GLY A 509 -14.04 -19.09 -7.31
CA GLY A 509 -14.30 -19.95 -8.47
C GLY A 509 -15.37 -21.01 -8.22
N GLN A 510 -16.54 -20.61 -7.74
CA GLN A 510 -17.63 -21.48 -7.26
C GLN A 510 -18.15 -22.51 -8.27
N TYR A 511 -17.89 -22.32 -9.56
CA TYR A 511 -18.27 -23.26 -10.62
C TYR A 511 -17.10 -24.02 -11.23
N PHE A 512 -15.87 -23.84 -10.73
CA PHE A 512 -14.72 -24.58 -11.21
C PHE A 512 -14.70 -25.99 -10.63
N SER A 513 -14.18 -26.96 -11.38
CA SER A 513 -14.02 -28.34 -10.92
C SER A 513 -12.68 -28.56 -10.25
N ALA A 514 -11.66 -27.79 -10.64
CA ALA A 514 -10.31 -27.81 -10.13
C ALA A 514 -9.61 -26.48 -10.46
N VAL A 515 -8.58 -26.14 -9.68
CA VAL A 515 -7.70 -24.98 -9.90
C VAL A 515 -6.27 -25.48 -10.06
N SER A 516 -5.60 -25.08 -11.15
CA SER A 516 -4.22 -25.46 -11.44
C SER A 516 -3.42 -24.27 -11.97
N VAL A 517 -2.65 -23.62 -11.10
CA VAL A 517 -1.70 -22.56 -11.50
C VAL A 517 -0.33 -23.19 -11.73
N ARG A 518 0.18 -23.16 -12.97
CA ARG A 518 1.38 -23.90 -13.41
C ARG A 518 2.64 -23.04 -13.53
N TYR A 519 2.63 -21.88 -12.88
CA TYR A 519 3.75 -20.97 -12.83
C TYR A 519 4.00 -20.55 -11.37
N ALA A 520 5.27 -20.52 -10.96
CA ALA A 520 5.68 -20.05 -9.65
C ALA A 520 6.30 -18.66 -9.79
N SER A 521 5.54 -17.62 -9.46
CA SER A 521 6.03 -16.24 -9.51
C SER A 521 6.84 -15.90 -8.26
N SER A 522 7.98 -15.21 -8.46
CA SER A 522 8.75 -14.60 -7.37
C SER A 522 8.23 -13.22 -6.95
N ILE A 523 7.23 -12.67 -7.66
CA ILE A 523 6.69 -11.35 -7.38
C ILE A 523 5.77 -11.42 -6.16
N MET A 524 6.09 -10.60 -5.17
CA MET A 524 5.35 -10.47 -3.92
C MET A 524 4.51 -9.20 -3.93
N ARG A 525 3.24 -9.29 -3.57
CA ARG A 525 2.34 -8.15 -3.37
C ARG A 525 1.62 -8.26 -2.03
N ARG A 526 1.05 -7.15 -1.54
CA ARG A 526 0.14 -7.16 -0.38
C ARG A 526 -0.91 -8.26 -0.56
N GLN A 527 -1.17 -9.03 0.48
CA GLN A 527 -2.19 -10.09 0.44
C GLN A 527 -3.54 -9.63 0.97
N TYR A 528 -3.54 -8.61 1.84
CA TYR A 528 -4.76 -8.02 2.40
C TYR A 528 -5.66 -7.50 1.27
N ARG A 529 -6.94 -7.81 1.33
CA ARG A 529 -8.03 -7.33 0.49
C ARG A 529 -9.24 -7.05 1.37
N ASP A 530 -9.81 -5.86 1.23
CA ASP A 530 -10.95 -5.37 2.01
C ASP A 530 -12.31 -5.87 1.50
N GLY A 531 -12.32 -6.69 0.44
CA GLY A 531 -13.57 -7.18 -0.15
C GLY A 531 -14.33 -6.15 -0.99
N ALA A 532 -13.75 -5.00 -1.32
CA ALA A 532 -14.47 -3.92 -2.02
C ALA A 532 -14.68 -4.18 -3.52
N VAL A 533 -13.88 -5.06 -4.12
CA VAL A 533 -13.88 -5.32 -5.57
C VAL A 533 -14.14 -6.80 -5.88
N THR A 534 -14.56 -7.09 -7.11
CA THR A 534 -14.90 -8.46 -7.51
C THR A 534 -13.66 -9.35 -7.62
N ALA A 535 -13.85 -10.66 -7.54
CA ALA A 535 -12.76 -11.62 -7.72
C ALA A 535 -12.08 -11.47 -9.09
N TYR A 536 -12.86 -11.15 -10.12
CA TYR A 536 -12.34 -10.86 -11.46
C TYR A 536 -11.40 -9.65 -11.44
N ASP A 537 -11.85 -8.53 -10.86
CA ASP A 537 -11.11 -7.27 -10.84
C ASP A 537 -9.81 -7.39 -10.02
N GLU A 538 -9.81 -8.24 -8.98
CA GLU A 538 -8.59 -8.56 -8.24
C GLU A 538 -7.58 -9.40 -9.02
N LEU A 539 -8.07 -10.28 -9.90
CA LEU A 539 -7.22 -11.17 -10.71
C LEU A 539 -6.54 -10.43 -11.86
N GLU A 540 -7.20 -9.45 -12.48
CA GLU A 540 -6.66 -8.72 -13.63
C GLU A 540 -5.26 -8.12 -13.40
N PRO A 541 -5.02 -7.32 -12.33
CA PRO A 541 -3.68 -6.78 -12.05
C PRO A 541 -2.69 -7.83 -11.57
N LEU A 542 -3.14 -9.02 -11.17
CA LEU A 542 -2.28 -10.15 -10.78
C LEU A 542 -1.82 -10.95 -11.99
N LEU A 543 -2.71 -11.20 -12.97
CA LEU A 543 -2.39 -11.93 -14.20
C LEU A 543 -1.38 -11.19 -15.08
N THR A 544 -1.26 -9.88 -14.91
CA THR A 544 -0.32 -9.01 -15.63
C THR A 544 0.91 -8.64 -14.79
N ALA A 545 0.98 -9.08 -13.53
CA ALA A 545 2.10 -8.77 -12.64
C ALA A 545 3.34 -9.60 -13.00
N GLY A 546 4.25 -8.98 -13.75
CA GLY A 546 5.49 -9.61 -14.22
C GLY A 546 5.30 -10.37 -15.52
N GLN A 547 5.54 -11.69 -15.50
CA GLN A 547 5.22 -12.52 -16.65
C GLN A 547 3.70 -12.63 -16.78
N ARG A 548 3.17 -12.23 -17.94
CA ARG A 548 1.73 -12.30 -18.21
C ARG A 548 1.26 -13.76 -18.20
N LEU A 549 0.16 -13.99 -17.51
CA LEU A 549 -0.48 -15.30 -17.36
C LEU A 549 -1.82 -15.32 -18.09
N LEU A 550 -2.15 -16.45 -18.72
CA LEU A 550 -3.41 -16.72 -19.39
C LEU A 550 -4.17 -17.81 -18.63
N PRO A 551 -5.31 -17.48 -18.00
CA PRO A 551 -6.21 -18.50 -17.48
C PRO A 551 -7.00 -19.12 -18.63
N ARG A 552 -7.21 -20.43 -18.58
CA ARG A 552 -8.05 -21.18 -19.53
C ARG A 552 -8.96 -22.12 -18.76
N ILE A 553 -10.27 -21.98 -18.93
CA ILE A 553 -11.23 -22.97 -18.44
C ILE A 553 -11.19 -24.17 -19.38
N THR A 554 -11.11 -25.39 -18.84
CA THR A 554 -11.11 -26.65 -19.60
C THR A 554 -12.54 -27.21 -19.76
N PRO A 555 -12.80 -28.14 -20.71
CA PRO A 555 -14.14 -28.70 -20.92
C PRO A 555 -14.75 -29.44 -19.72
N ASP A 556 -13.91 -29.90 -18.79
CA ASP A 556 -14.30 -30.46 -17.48
C ASP A 556 -14.51 -29.38 -16.40
N TRP A 557 -14.61 -28.11 -16.82
CA TRP A 557 -14.82 -26.92 -16.00
C TRP A 557 -13.70 -26.62 -15.00
N GLY A 558 -12.49 -27.13 -15.21
CA GLY A 558 -11.31 -26.78 -14.41
C GLY A 558 -10.69 -25.48 -14.92
N VAL A 559 -9.96 -24.76 -14.07
CA VAL A 559 -9.15 -23.62 -14.50
C VAL A 559 -7.66 -23.97 -14.48
N VAL A 560 -7.00 -23.73 -15.61
CA VAL A 560 -5.55 -23.85 -15.75
C VAL A 560 -4.97 -22.47 -16.03
N VAL A 561 -4.01 -22.03 -15.23
CA VAL A 561 -3.31 -20.75 -15.44
C VAL A 561 -1.88 -21.03 -15.83
N GLU A 562 -1.50 -20.61 -17.04
CA GLU A 562 -0.19 -20.82 -17.64
C GLU A 562 0.38 -19.47 -18.11
N PRO A 563 1.71 -19.32 -18.22
CA PRO A 563 2.26 -18.13 -18.85
C PRO A 563 1.85 -18.02 -20.32
N VAL A 564 1.81 -16.79 -20.85
CA VAL A 564 1.69 -16.58 -22.29
C VAL A 564 2.77 -17.42 -23.00
N PRO A 565 2.41 -18.27 -23.98
CA PRO A 565 3.38 -19.10 -24.68
C PRO A 565 4.54 -18.26 -25.23
N THR A 566 5.76 -18.78 -25.16
CA THR A 566 6.93 -18.14 -25.78
C THR A 566 7.27 -18.89 -27.07
N GLY A 567 7.41 -18.17 -28.18
CA GLY A 567 7.87 -18.76 -29.43
C GLY A 567 6.77 -19.12 -30.45
N GLU A 568 7.27 -19.48 -31.63
CA GLU A 568 6.71 -19.44 -32.99
C GLU A 568 5.19 -19.59 -33.20
N PRO A 569 4.66 -18.90 -34.23
CA PRO A 569 3.26 -19.04 -34.64
C PRO A 569 2.91 -20.50 -34.92
N ARG A 570 1.82 -20.97 -34.30
CA ARG A 570 1.23 -22.29 -34.58
C ARG A 570 0.15 -22.20 -35.66
N TRP A 571 -0.42 -21.01 -35.78
CA TRP A 571 -1.46 -20.66 -36.72
C TRP A 571 -0.97 -19.58 -37.67
N LYS A 572 -1.56 -19.55 -38.84
CA LYS A 572 -1.43 -18.45 -39.79
C LYS A 572 -2.81 -18.03 -40.29
N ILE A 573 -3.02 -16.73 -40.42
CA ILE A 573 -4.24 -16.16 -40.99
C ILE A 573 -3.94 -15.55 -42.36
N GLY A 574 -4.67 -15.98 -43.38
CA GLY A 574 -4.57 -15.44 -44.73
C GLY A 574 -5.27 -14.08 -44.87
N ALA A 575 -4.99 -13.36 -45.96
CA ALA A 575 -5.67 -12.12 -46.31
C ALA A 575 -7.18 -12.33 -46.62
N ASP A 576 -7.57 -13.57 -46.89
CA ASP A 576 -8.96 -14.04 -47.02
C ASP A 576 -9.66 -14.24 -45.67
N GLY A 577 -8.93 -14.14 -44.55
CA GLY A 577 -9.45 -14.37 -43.20
C GLY A 577 -9.44 -15.84 -42.79
N GLU A 578 -8.90 -16.76 -43.62
CA GLU A 578 -8.85 -18.18 -43.28
C GLU A 578 -7.73 -18.48 -42.29
N LEU A 579 -8.09 -19.13 -41.17
CA LEU A 579 -7.15 -19.57 -40.16
C LEU A 579 -6.69 -21.01 -40.44
N THR A 580 -5.40 -21.17 -40.70
CA THR A 580 -4.77 -22.47 -40.98
C THR A 580 -3.60 -22.72 -40.04
N ASN A 581 -3.20 -23.97 -39.87
CA ASN A 581 -1.94 -24.28 -39.19
C ASN A 581 -0.74 -23.94 -40.09
N MET A 582 0.48 -24.08 -39.56
CA MET A 582 1.70 -23.79 -40.33
C MET A 582 1.89 -24.65 -41.59
N PHE A 583 1.19 -25.77 -41.72
CA PHE A 583 1.19 -26.64 -42.91
C PHE A 583 0.06 -26.33 -43.90
N GLY A 584 -0.74 -25.29 -43.65
CA GLY A 584 -1.86 -24.88 -44.51
C GLY A 584 -3.14 -25.70 -44.33
N GLN A 585 -3.27 -26.49 -43.26
CA GLN A 585 -4.51 -27.20 -42.96
C GLN A 585 -5.47 -26.27 -42.20
N PRO A 586 -6.77 -26.22 -42.55
CA PRO A 586 -7.73 -25.35 -41.88
C PRO A 586 -7.91 -25.76 -40.41
N VAL A 587 -8.23 -24.77 -39.58
CA VAL A 587 -8.66 -25.02 -38.20
C VAL A 587 -9.86 -25.98 -38.18
N GLY A 588 -9.87 -26.91 -37.23
CA GLY A 588 -10.96 -27.86 -37.08
C GLY A 588 -12.30 -27.14 -36.90
N GLN A 589 -13.39 -27.74 -37.41
CA GLN A 589 -14.73 -27.15 -37.34
C GLN A 589 -15.05 -26.65 -35.93
N GLY A 590 -15.30 -25.35 -35.79
CA GLY A 590 -15.67 -24.71 -34.54
C GLY A 590 -14.56 -24.49 -33.51
N VAL A 591 -13.33 -24.93 -33.76
CA VAL A 591 -12.23 -24.79 -32.80
C VAL A 591 -11.76 -23.33 -32.75
N LEU A 592 -11.64 -22.77 -31.55
CA LEU A 592 -11.16 -21.41 -31.30
C LEU A 592 -9.79 -21.44 -30.60
N PRO A 593 -8.66 -21.34 -31.32
CA PRO A 593 -7.31 -21.42 -30.75
C PRO A 593 -6.86 -20.10 -30.06
N VAL A 594 -7.69 -19.57 -29.16
CA VAL A 594 -7.37 -18.37 -28.39
C VAL A 594 -6.20 -18.61 -27.42
N GLY A 595 -5.37 -17.60 -27.20
CA GLY A 595 -4.16 -17.69 -26.39
C GLY A 595 -2.96 -18.36 -27.09
N GLU A 596 -3.08 -18.73 -28.37
CA GLU A 596 -1.97 -19.24 -29.17
C GLU A 596 -1.41 -18.16 -30.13
N TRP A 597 -0.15 -18.32 -30.53
CA TRP A 597 0.49 -17.44 -31.51
C TRP A 597 -0.01 -17.69 -32.94
N CYS A 598 -0.30 -16.59 -33.63
CA CYS A 598 -0.73 -16.54 -35.01
C CYS A 598 0.18 -15.61 -35.82
N ALA A 599 0.58 -16.03 -37.02
CA ALA A 599 1.21 -15.18 -38.00
C ALA A 599 0.20 -14.69 -39.03
N ILE A 600 0.40 -13.50 -39.55
CA ILE A 600 -0.34 -13.03 -40.74
C ILE A 600 0.42 -13.48 -41.99
N ASP A 601 -0.25 -14.23 -42.86
CA ASP A 601 0.29 -14.71 -44.13
C ASP A 601 0.20 -13.60 -45.20
N GLY A 602 1.22 -13.48 -46.04
CA GLY A 602 1.23 -12.54 -47.17
C GLY A 602 1.51 -11.07 -46.85
N ILE A 603 2.06 -10.72 -45.67
CA ILE A 603 2.54 -9.35 -45.40
C ILE A 603 3.82 -9.08 -46.24
N PRO A 604 3.82 -8.07 -47.13
CA PRO A 604 5.04 -7.64 -47.83
C PRO A 604 6.10 -7.10 -46.87
N ASP A 605 7.39 -7.39 -47.11
CA ASP A 605 8.52 -7.02 -46.23
C ASP A 605 8.56 -5.53 -45.84
N ASN A 606 8.08 -4.64 -46.72
CA ASN A 606 8.03 -3.20 -46.48
C ASN A 606 6.95 -2.76 -45.48
N ILE A 607 5.92 -3.58 -45.22
CA ILE A 607 4.86 -3.30 -44.24
C ILE A 607 5.23 -3.85 -42.85
N SER A 608 5.90 -5.01 -42.80
CA SER A 608 6.40 -5.61 -41.56
C SER A 608 7.44 -4.72 -40.84
N ALA A 609 8.15 -3.87 -41.58
CA ALA A 609 9.13 -2.93 -41.05
C ALA A 609 8.52 -1.68 -40.33
N ILE A 610 7.22 -1.40 -40.52
CA ILE A 610 6.57 -0.17 -40.02
C ILE A 610 5.86 -0.39 -38.68
N ALA A 611 5.31 -1.59 -38.45
CA ALA A 611 4.83 -2.04 -37.13
C ALA A 611 4.91 -3.58 -37.06
N PRO A 612 5.30 -4.17 -35.92
CA PRO A 612 5.27 -5.62 -35.74
C PRO A 612 3.81 -6.09 -35.56
N VAL A 613 3.05 -6.12 -36.64
CA VAL A 613 1.65 -6.60 -36.67
C VAL A 613 1.57 -8.14 -36.65
N SER A 614 2.71 -8.81 -36.80
CA SER A 614 2.86 -10.27 -36.88
C SER A 614 4.24 -10.68 -36.35
N PRO A 615 4.37 -11.80 -35.61
CA PRO A 615 3.27 -12.62 -35.10
C PRO A 615 2.55 -11.92 -33.92
N PHE A 616 1.33 -12.34 -33.61
CA PHE A 616 0.54 -11.87 -32.47
C PHE A 616 -0.13 -13.04 -31.73
N VAL A 617 -0.53 -12.82 -30.48
CA VAL A 617 -1.33 -13.81 -29.73
C VAL A 617 -2.81 -13.56 -29.99
N ILE A 618 -3.55 -14.60 -30.36
CA ILE A 618 -5.00 -14.51 -30.60
C ILE A 618 -5.70 -14.20 -29.27
N GLY A 619 -6.26 -13.00 -29.15
CA GLY A 619 -6.94 -12.50 -27.95
C GLY A 619 -8.40 -12.92 -27.85
N ARG A 620 -9.13 -12.85 -28.96
CA ARG A 620 -10.55 -13.26 -29.04
C ARG A 620 -10.86 -13.83 -30.41
N LEU A 621 -11.74 -14.82 -30.45
CA LEU A 621 -12.35 -15.33 -31.68
C LEU A 621 -13.86 -15.54 -31.51
N GLU A 622 -14.62 -15.36 -32.58
CA GLU A 622 -16.04 -15.74 -32.66
C GLU A 622 -16.29 -16.64 -33.89
N TYR A 623 -17.09 -17.67 -33.68
CA TYR A 623 -17.48 -18.64 -34.70
C TYR A 623 -18.98 -18.58 -34.96
N ASN A 624 -19.36 -18.50 -36.23
CA ASN A 624 -20.74 -18.64 -36.68
C ASN A 624 -21.00 -20.10 -37.07
N ALA A 625 -21.79 -20.80 -36.27
CA ALA A 625 -22.05 -22.22 -36.47
C ALA A 625 -23.07 -22.50 -37.58
N GLU A 626 -23.92 -21.52 -37.95
CA GLU A 626 -24.86 -21.67 -39.06
C GLU A 626 -24.15 -21.58 -40.41
N ARG A 627 -23.14 -20.70 -40.51
CA ARG A 627 -22.34 -20.49 -41.73
C ARG A 627 -21.06 -21.30 -41.78
N ASN A 628 -20.69 -21.91 -40.66
CA ASN A 628 -19.47 -22.70 -40.52
C ASN A 628 -18.20 -21.89 -40.81
N GLU A 629 -18.13 -20.67 -40.26
CA GLU A 629 -17.05 -19.70 -40.51
C GLU A 629 -16.63 -18.97 -39.22
N LEU A 630 -15.37 -18.52 -39.17
CA LEU A 630 -14.91 -17.54 -38.17
C LEU A 630 -15.38 -16.15 -38.60
N ILE A 631 -15.91 -15.36 -37.67
CA ILE A 631 -16.51 -14.05 -37.99
C ILE A 631 -15.85 -12.86 -37.29
N ASP A 632 -15.04 -13.11 -36.26
CA ASP A 632 -14.30 -12.06 -35.55
C ASP A 632 -12.98 -12.63 -35.03
N ILE A 633 -11.91 -11.84 -35.14
CA ILE A 633 -10.58 -12.14 -34.60
C ILE A 633 -9.94 -10.86 -34.07
N GLN A 634 -9.46 -10.94 -32.82
CA GLN A 634 -8.80 -9.83 -32.15
C GLN A 634 -7.46 -10.30 -31.59
N ALA A 635 -6.47 -9.41 -31.52
CA ALA A 635 -5.21 -9.67 -30.86
C ALA A 635 -5.39 -9.54 -29.33
N LEU A 636 -4.48 -10.14 -28.56
CA LEU A 636 -4.50 -10.06 -27.10
C LEU A 636 -4.44 -8.61 -26.58
N ASP A 637 -3.79 -7.72 -27.32
CA ASP A 637 -3.52 -6.33 -26.95
C ASP A 637 -4.19 -5.30 -27.87
N SER A 638 -5.04 -5.74 -28.82
CA SER A 638 -5.73 -4.86 -29.76
C SER A 638 -7.05 -5.47 -30.22
N THR A 639 -8.08 -4.64 -30.31
CA THR A 639 -9.39 -5.03 -30.86
C THR A 639 -9.39 -5.21 -32.38
N ASP A 640 -8.32 -4.77 -33.06
CA ASP A 640 -8.14 -4.91 -34.50
C ASP A 640 -6.75 -5.49 -34.79
N ILE A 641 -6.72 -6.65 -35.46
CA ILE A 641 -5.47 -7.32 -35.87
C ILE A 641 -4.77 -6.61 -37.03
N TRP A 642 -5.47 -5.69 -37.71
CA TRP A 642 -4.95 -4.91 -38.83
C TRP A 642 -4.56 -3.48 -38.43
N ALA A 643 -4.81 -3.09 -37.18
CA ALA A 643 -4.40 -1.79 -36.66
C ALA A 643 -2.87 -1.71 -36.60
N VAL A 644 -2.30 -0.91 -37.50
CA VAL A 644 -0.91 -0.47 -37.44
C VAL A 644 -0.83 0.52 -36.28
N GLY A 645 -0.08 0.20 -35.22
CA GLY A 645 0.11 1.09 -34.07
C GLY A 645 0.68 2.47 -34.46
N GLU A 646 0.84 3.36 -33.48
CA GLU A 646 1.43 4.69 -33.73
C GLU A 646 2.77 4.57 -34.47
N VAL A 647 2.80 5.06 -35.71
CA VAL A 647 4.03 5.19 -36.48
C VAL A 647 4.87 6.24 -35.79
N ARG A 648 5.91 5.84 -35.06
CA ARG A 648 6.95 6.76 -34.60
C ARG A 648 7.71 7.27 -35.82
N GLN A 649 7.19 8.31 -36.44
CA GLN A 649 7.98 9.12 -37.37
C GLN A 649 9.01 9.89 -36.54
N GLY A 650 10.30 9.53 -36.75
CA GLY A 650 11.49 10.37 -36.52
C GLY A 650 11.59 11.13 -35.22
#